data_AF-A0A8H7I8A9-F1
#
_entry.id   AF-A0A8H7I8A9-F1
#
_cell.length_a   1.000
_cell.length_b   1.000
_cell.length_c   1.000
_cell.angle_alpha   90.00
_cell.angle_beta   90.00
_cell.angle_gamma   90.00
#
_symmetry.space_group_name_H-M   'P 1'
#
loop_
_entity.id
_entity.type
_entity.pdbx_description
1 polymer ?
#
loop_
_entity_poly.entity_id
_entity_poly.type
_entity_poly.pdbx_seq_one_letter_code
_entity_poly.pdbx_strand_id
1 'polypeptide(L)'
;MSSPISSVTPKLNTSSLSPGNRRTSSAASPATRNPLSLRIYKVLGANFDDPSTREAFEALVDSKATAGADSDSDTENENDPWAVKWPTRAQSTPVVGLGPGTTAARARQNLQRDVEGRLADGGREFLEAFGEVDKKLDVLRDHVQVMNLQCEAMETRLRTTNQSCKYLLERAEGLRAQQQTTNTRQEIIALFLDRFTLSAAELEAITSRDIPVGKQMFDAMDKLERIREDCRVLMTGEGGETKAGLDIMSSTSEQLEEGFRKLHRWCLFEFRQLGRDAHVEVEPLMAEAVRRLRKRPALLQESLDVLASVRQATLLNAFLAALTRGGPAGLPRPIELHAHDPTRYVGDMLAWAMAGEREFLDGLFGIKAERRMVGSVREPKSGEEESWIRVLMDEDLEKLCTPLKVRVQQTIRSQEGSITSYKIANLLEFYMIIMRRTVGEEAILSRALSELTEIAYTVFFDTLAAHGRSLLRFLHPAEDDLAAPISLRDAAQVLKEIMAVYDSSLLRDEHQGGISLNGEMQNFDTTLAAMVDPMLEMCRRMAALREKGEKGEKWETAIFMINCLTYLQGVLQGFSFTAARASELDQLIDEYQATLTEEHFEDMLNESGLQELYKHIDSKSPEEPLSRLPGASGLELTAVLTSFDAFLSILDPISSPRLGLLRAPNPRIATRIHQDALERVGRVYLRVVEEVRAPKNKYEAPQSLLGSRHKLTIKPASKAQVVEAGTRSSVEWAKWLTLEQYLKRDEESLAQYHANEGKLISWVLVPKDDPETLDFFCACETYKRDIFVLPKGQITATPKVGYGVASVFTPARHRGKGYASRMMSLLHFTIAELGGIPPFPSTWGSVPPVRVGQPGQVSVLYSDVGKFYERCAPGEGVGWTITSPMTTEWIIGIDDDEAVPNGVELLSQDEAIALVAGDLYHFKKDLESRGPSERIHFGFQPTASWCHFQMHRDDEHPLYISSPPSIWGAKTKTKGEIHFVVWQYEALPKPRLIILYSRATPETFPGLLAAAKSACLREKHVAIEAWNLDEALGVVAEELGGRTYERTEHLPAMKWYGEPGEIVWVGNNKIHWC
;
A
#
# COMPACT_ATOMS: atom_id res chain seq x y z
N MET A 1 -21.02 -14.74 -21.76
CA MET A 1 -22.14 -14.40 -22.67
C MET A 1 -22.37 -12.91 -22.60
N SER A 2 -22.58 -12.29 -23.77
CA SER A 2 -23.18 -10.96 -23.98
C SER A 2 -22.29 -9.71 -23.84
N SER A 3 -21.74 -9.31 -24.99
CA SER A 3 -21.38 -7.91 -25.35
C SER A 3 -22.66 -7.05 -25.53
N PRO A 4 -22.55 -5.71 -25.62
CA PRO A 4 -22.55 -5.02 -26.93
C PRO A 4 -21.68 -3.71 -27.04
N ILE A 5 -20.96 -3.47 -28.15
CA ILE A 5 -21.19 -2.54 -29.32
C ILE A 5 -20.89 -1.04 -29.05
N SER A 6 -19.73 -0.49 -29.45
CA SER A 6 -19.33 0.29 -30.69
C SER A 6 -19.51 1.84 -30.57
N SER A 7 -18.50 2.69 -30.84
CA SER A 7 -18.08 3.21 -32.18
C SER A 7 -16.84 4.16 -32.06
N VAL A 8 -15.78 4.01 -32.90
CA VAL A 8 -15.33 4.86 -34.06
C VAL A 8 -14.75 6.25 -33.64
N THR A 9 -13.54 6.77 -33.94
CA THR A 9 -12.47 6.67 -34.98
C THR A 9 -11.17 7.37 -34.47
N PRO A 10 -9.97 7.16 -35.05
CA PRO A 10 -9.42 8.17 -35.98
C PRO A 10 -8.61 7.60 -37.18
N LYS A 11 -8.43 8.44 -38.21
CA LYS A 11 -7.64 8.20 -39.44
C LYS A 11 -6.32 8.99 -39.41
N LEU A 12 -5.34 8.41 -40.13
CA LEU A 12 -4.24 8.99 -40.94
C LEU A 12 -2.79 8.88 -40.44
N ASN A 13 -2.12 7.83 -40.97
CA ASN A 13 -0.89 7.79 -41.77
C ASN A 13 0.29 8.72 -41.36
N THR A 14 1.51 8.23 -41.13
CA THR A 14 2.42 7.61 -42.12
C THR A 14 3.75 7.20 -41.43
N SER A 15 4.33 6.05 -41.81
CA SER A 15 5.78 5.72 -41.90
C SER A 15 5.96 4.19 -41.80
N SER A 16 6.09 3.53 -42.96
CA SER A 16 7.35 2.97 -43.48
C SER A 16 7.82 1.69 -42.77
N LEU A 17 7.34 0.55 -43.25
CA LEU A 17 7.95 -0.76 -43.05
C LEU A 17 8.04 -1.47 -44.41
N SER A 18 9.28 -1.77 -44.80
CA SER A 18 9.75 -2.94 -45.57
C SER A 18 9.13 -3.25 -46.94
N PRO A 19 9.93 -3.80 -47.86
CA PRO A 19 9.53 -5.13 -48.34
C PRO A 19 10.72 -6.06 -48.57
N GLY A 20 10.61 -7.28 -48.04
CA GLY A 20 11.49 -8.40 -48.30
C GLY A 20 10.75 -9.69 -48.01
N ASN A 21 9.80 -10.03 -48.89
CA ASN A 21 8.97 -11.21 -48.78
C ASN A 21 9.79 -12.45 -49.18
N ARG A 22 10.05 -13.36 -48.23
CA ARG A 22 10.28 -14.78 -48.52
C ARG A 22 8.94 -15.50 -48.39
N ARG A 23 8.42 -16.03 -49.49
CA ARG A 23 7.55 -17.20 -49.46
C ARG A 23 7.88 -18.13 -50.62
N THR A 24 8.30 -19.32 -50.26
CA THR A 24 7.96 -20.59 -50.91
C THR A 24 7.25 -21.38 -49.80
N SER A 25 6.23 -22.20 -50.01
CA SER A 25 5.50 -22.65 -51.19
C SER A 25 4.28 -23.40 -50.63
N SER A 26 3.11 -23.23 -51.24
CA SER A 26 1.99 -24.16 -51.12
C SER A 26 2.08 -25.19 -52.24
N ALA A 27 1.87 -26.48 -51.96
CA ALA A 27 0.76 -27.26 -52.54
C ALA A 27 0.94 -28.77 -52.33
N ALA A 28 -0.22 -29.42 -52.34
CA ALA A 28 -0.54 -30.78 -51.95
C ALA A 28 -0.41 -31.82 -53.09
N SER A 29 -0.12 -33.07 -52.70
CA SER A 29 -0.79 -34.35 -53.08
C SER A 29 -0.78 -34.83 -54.57
N PRO A 30 -1.06 -36.12 -54.91
CA PRO A 30 -0.05 -36.99 -55.53
C PRO A 30 -0.45 -37.64 -56.89
N ALA A 31 0.56 -38.25 -57.56
CA ALA A 31 0.60 -39.42 -58.47
C ALA A 31 -0.48 -39.57 -59.59
N THR A 32 -0.19 -39.83 -60.88
CA THR A 32 0.79 -40.71 -61.56
C THR A 32 1.00 -40.35 -63.05
N ARG A 33 2.27 -40.43 -63.50
CA ARG A 33 2.90 -40.81 -64.81
C ARG A 33 2.25 -40.51 -66.19
N ASN A 34 3.03 -39.97 -67.15
CA ASN A 34 3.97 -40.70 -68.06
C ASN A 34 4.85 -39.72 -68.90
N PRO A 35 6.02 -40.13 -69.45
CA PRO A 35 7.06 -39.26 -70.02
C PRO A 35 7.07 -39.23 -71.57
N LEU A 36 6.87 -38.05 -72.15
CA LEU A 36 7.09 -37.75 -73.58
C LEU A 36 7.35 -36.25 -73.86
N SER A 37 7.50 -35.42 -72.81
CA SER A 37 7.79 -33.97 -72.93
C SER A 37 9.27 -33.61 -72.73
N LEU A 38 10.12 -34.58 -72.39
CA LEU A 38 11.53 -34.52 -72.77
C LEU A 38 11.60 -34.36 -74.29
N ARG A 39 12.42 -33.43 -74.77
CA ARG A 39 12.79 -33.25 -76.19
C ARG A 39 11.82 -32.48 -77.06
N ILE A 40 10.98 -31.62 -76.49
CA ILE A 40 10.75 -30.35 -77.16
C ILE A 40 11.47 -29.31 -76.31
N TYR A 41 12.78 -29.36 -76.41
CA TYR A 41 13.46 -28.64 -77.48
C TYR A 41 13.73 -27.26 -76.95
N LYS A 42 15.02 -26.97 -76.89
CA LYS A 42 15.61 -26.21 -77.98
C LYS A 42 14.73 -24.99 -78.19
N VAL A 43 15.04 -23.93 -77.49
CA VAL A 43 14.84 -22.56 -77.98
C VAL A 43 15.45 -21.57 -76.99
N LEU A 44 15.77 -21.97 -75.76
CA LEU A 44 16.46 -21.11 -74.81
C LEU A 44 17.77 -21.80 -74.38
N GLY A 45 18.84 -21.83 -75.17
CA GLY A 45 19.33 -20.70 -75.97
C GLY A 45 20.13 -19.81 -75.04
N ALA A 46 21.39 -20.18 -74.81
CA ALA A 46 22.35 -19.42 -74.01
C ALA A 46 22.57 -18.03 -74.62
N ASN A 47 22.63 -17.01 -73.76
CA ASN A 47 23.04 -15.66 -74.15
C ASN A 47 24.48 -15.67 -74.67
N PHE A 48 24.70 -15.06 -75.83
CA PHE A 48 25.92 -14.33 -76.15
C PHE A 48 25.50 -12.95 -76.65
N ASP A 49 25.66 -11.94 -75.80
CA ASP A 49 25.68 -10.54 -76.21
C ASP A 49 27.08 -10.26 -76.77
N ASP A 50 27.16 -10.07 -78.09
CA ASP A 50 28.34 -9.52 -78.76
C ASP A 50 27.94 -8.28 -79.58
N PRO A 51 28.49 -7.09 -79.27
CA PRO A 51 28.17 -5.84 -79.96
C PRO A 51 28.53 -5.83 -81.46
N SER A 52 29.50 -6.64 -81.91
CA SER A 52 29.84 -6.76 -83.34
C SER A 52 28.81 -7.53 -84.17
N THR A 53 27.94 -8.31 -83.53
CA THR A 53 26.88 -9.07 -84.23
C THR A 53 25.62 -8.22 -84.45
N ARG A 54 25.43 -7.16 -83.65
CA ARG A 54 24.31 -6.22 -83.78
C ARG A 54 24.56 -5.15 -84.85
N GLU A 55 25.82 -4.73 -85.05
CA GLU A 55 26.23 -3.87 -86.17
C GLU A 55 26.23 -4.58 -87.54
N ALA A 56 26.37 -5.92 -87.58
CA ALA A 56 26.34 -6.69 -88.83
C ALA A 56 24.91 -7.00 -89.34
N PHE A 57 23.87 -6.89 -88.50
CA PHE A 57 22.48 -7.17 -88.86
C PHE A 57 21.66 -5.93 -89.24
N GLU A 58 22.07 -4.73 -88.80
CA GLU A 58 21.43 -3.46 -89.23
C GLU A 58 21.91 -2.99 -90.62
N ALA A 59 22.98 -3.60 -91.18
CA ALA A 59 23.55 -3.23 -92.47
C ALA A 59 23.12 -4.09 -93.68
N LEU A 60 22.25 -5.10 -93.50
CA LEU A 60 21.97 -6.10 -94.55
C LEU A 60 20.49 -6.33 -94.91
N VAL A 61 19.54 -5.59 -94.30
CA VAL A 61 18.09 -5.80 -94.56
C VAL A 61 17.40 -4.61 -95.25
N ASP A 62 18.14 -3.57 -95.63
CA ASP A 62 17.57 -2.40 -96.33
C ASP A 62 18.07 -2.29 -97.79
N SER A 63 17.61 -3.20 -98.65
CA SER A 63 17.57 -2.94 -100.10
C SER A 63 16.50 -3.78 -100.81
N LYS A 64 15.36 -3.13 -101.02
CA LYS A 64 14.53 -3.08 -102.25
C LYS A 64 14.48 -4.33 -103.14
N ALA A 65 13.35 -5.01 -103.31
CA ALA A 65 12.05 -4.59 -103.87
C ALA A 65 11.87 -5.02 -105.34
N THR A 66 10.64 -5.52 -105.61
CA THR A 66 9.84 -5.43 -106.86
C THR A 66 10.31 -6.26 -108.09
N ALA A 67 9.47 -6.91 -108.90
CA ALA A 67 8.01 -6.96 -109.04
C ALA A 67 7.59 -8.07 -110.04
N GLY A 68 6.31 -8.47 -109.97
CA GLY A 68 5.47 -8.99 -111.08
C GLY A 68 5.55 -10.51 -111.31
N ALA A 69 4.47 -11.25 -111.56
CA ALA A 69 3.12 -10.89 -111.97
C ALA A 69 2.12 -12.08 -111.78
N ASP A 70 0.83 -11.73 -111.72
CA ASP A 70 -0.40 -12.45 -112.14
C ASP A 70 -0.72 -13.83 -111.52
N SER A 71 -1.71 -13.94 -110.63
CA SER A 71 -3.17 -14.16 -110.86
C SER A 71 -3.47 -15.47 -111.62
N ASP A 72 -3.82 -16.57 -110.95
CA ASP A 72 -5.12 -16.96 -110.36
C ASP A 72 -5.86 -17.94 -111.29
N SER A 73 -6.36 -19.05 -110.72
CA SER A 73 -7.34 -19.99 -111.30
C SER A 73 -6.87 -20.80 -112.54
N ASP A 74 -7.30 -22.03 -112.85
CA ASP A 74 -8.23 -23.01 -112.30
C ASP A 74 -7.90 -24.38 -112.92
N THR A 75 -8.49 -25.42 -112.34
CA THR A 75 -8.61 -26.81 -112.84
C THR A 75 -8.63 -26.99 -114.36
N GLU A 76 -7.94 -28.01 -114.88
CA GLU A 76 -8.28 -28.59 -116.19
C GLU A 76 -8.83 -30.01 -116.03
N ASN A 77 -10.02 -30.23 -116.61
CA ASN A 77 -10.50 -31.55 -117.01
C ASN A 77 -10.13 -31.75 -118.49
N GLU A 78 -9.66 -32.96 -118.79
CA GLU A 78 -9.56 -33.63 -120.10
C GLU A 78 -8.46 -33.24 -121.12
N ASN A 79 -7.85 -34.32 -121.63
CA ASN A 79 -7.24 -34.52 -122.95
C ASN A 79 -5.91 -33.80 -123.25
N ASP A 80 -4.97 -34.32 -124.02
CA ASP A 80 -4.63 -35.63 -124.61
C ASP A 80 -3.23 -35.37 -125.27
N PRO A 81 -2.66 -36.18 -126.18
CA PRO A 81 -1.24 -36.47 -126.18
C PRO A 81 -0.50 -35.73 -127.32
N TRP A 82 0.82 -35.82 -127.33
CA TRP A 82 1.66 -35.72 -128.54
C TRP A 82 1.53 -34.47 -129.44
N ALA A 83 2.45 -33.53 -129.28
CA ALA A 83 2.83 -32.62 -130.36
C ALA A 83 4.12 -33.11 -131.05
N VAL A 84 3.91 -33.82 -132.16
CA VAL A 84 4.87 -34.04 -133.25
C VAL A 84 5.46 -32.71 -133.73
N LYS A 85 6.75 -32.68 -134.09
CA LYS A 85 7.32 -31.69 -135.03
C LYS A 85 8.16 -32.38 -136.11
N TRP A 86 7.67 -32.29 -137.35
CA TRP A 86 8.44 -32.28 -138.62
C TRP A 86 8.38 -30.81 -139.16
N PRO A 87 9.10 -30.33 -140.22
CA PRO A 87 10.06 -30.95 -141.16
C PRO A 87 11.27 -30.04 -141.64
N THR A 88 12.11 -30.58 -142.54
CA THR A 88 12.76 -30.01 -143.77
C THR A 88 13.75 -28.83 -143.78
N ARG A 89 14.82 -28.97 -144.60
CA ARG A 89 15.06 -28.18 -145.87
C ARG A 89 16.25 -28.77 -146.68
N ALA A 90 16.07 -29.47 -147.81
CA ALA A 90 15.87 -29.06 -149.22
C ALA A 90 17.11 -28.51 -149.94
N GLN A 91 17.41 -29.02 -151.16
CA GLN A 91 17.89 -28.26 -152.33
C GLN A 91 17.98 -29.10 -153.63
N SER A 92 18.20 -28.41 -154.74
CA SER A 92 17.69 -28.61 -156.12
C SER A 92 18.71 -29.06 -157.20
N THR A 93 18.18 -29.37 -158.40
CA THR A 93 18.71 -29.69 -159.77
C THR A 93 19.59 -28.57 -160.43
N PRO A 94 20.04 -28.53 -161.75
CA PRO A 94 19.86 -29.37 -163.00
C PRO A 94 21.16 -29.62 -163.89
N VAL A 95 21.29 -30.60 -164.82
CA VAL A 95 21.05 -30.75 -166.32
C VAL A 95 22.12 -30.22 -167.34
N VAL A 96 22.23 -30.94 -168.50
CA VAL A 96 22.67 -30.60 -169.90
C VAL A 96 23.88 -31.47 -170.37
N GLY A 97 23.96 -32.19 -171.51
CA GLY A 97 23.17 -32.35 -172.75
C GLY A 97 24.11 -32.30 -173.99
N LEU A 98 23.92 -33.13 -175.05
CA LEU A 98 24.09 -32.82 -176.50
C LEU A 98 24.18 -34.05 -177.45
N GLY A 99 23.39 -34.01 -178.55
CA GLY A 99 23.79 -34.43 -179.91
C GLY A 99 23.30 -35.78 -180.49
N PRO A 100 23.15 -35.93 -181.83
CA PRO A 100 21.87 -36.31 -182.47
C PRO A 100 21.90 -37.48 -183.51
N GLY A 101 20.72 -38.04 -183.86
CA GLY A 101 20.44 -38.60 -185.21
C GLY A 101 19.98 -40.07 -185.35
N THR A 102 18.65 -40.28 -185.47
CA THR A 102 17.88 -41.21 -186.36
C THR A 102 18.33 -42.68 -186.53
N THR A 103 17.54 -43.77 -186.33
CA THR A 103 16.23 -44.11 -186.94
C THR A 103 15.60 -45.40 -186.32
N ALA A 104 14.30 -45.34 -186.00
CA ALA A 104 13.21 -46.34 -186.02
C ALA A 104 13.23 -47.71 -185.26
N ALA A 105 12.40 -47.73 -184.19
CA ALA A 105 11.20 -48.59 -184.04
C ALA A 105 11.34 -50.08 -183.61
N ARG A 106 11.86 -50.32 -182.40
CA ARG A 106 11.54 -51.40 -181.40
C ARG A 106 12.48 -51.13 -180.19
N ALA A 107 12.17 -51.23 -178.89
CA ALA A 107 11.10 -51.87 -178.15
C ALA A 107 11.05 -51.30 -176.70
N ARG A 108 9.85 -51.22 -176.12
CA ARG A 108 9.50 -50.65 -174.80
C ARG A 108 9.91 -51.52 -173.60
N GLN A 109 11.16 -51.95 -173.46
CA GLN A 109 11.56 -52.81 -172.33
C GLN A 109 12.94 -52.42 -171.79
N ASN A 110 12.98 -52.04 -170.50
CA ASN A 110 14.15 -52.10 -169.59
C ASN A 110 14.94 -50.82 -169.26
N LEU A 111 14.40 -49.62 -169.52
CA LEU A 111 14.92 -48.36 -168.95
C LEU A 111 14.72 -48.26 -167.41
N GLN A 112 14.00 -49.21 -166.82
CA GLN A 112 13.77 -49.36 -165.38
C GLN A 112 15.04 -49.80 -164.62
N ARG A 113 16.05 -50.37 -165.31
CA ARG A 113 17.27 -50.91 -164.69
C ARG A 113 18.33 -49.84 -164.38
N ASP A 114 18.23 -48.66 -164.97
CA ASP A 114 19.23 -47.59 -164.81
C ASP A 114 18.91 -46.60 -163.66
N VAL A 115 17.65 -46.62 -163.17
CA VAL A 115 17.22 -45.81 -162.02
C VAL A 115 17.61 -46.47 -160.69
N GLU A 116 17.71 -47.80 -160.65
CA GLU A 116 18.09 -48.55 -159.43
C GLU A 116 19.58 -48.39 -159.07
N GLY A 117 20.46 -48.15 -160.05
CA GLY A 117 21.90 -47.96 -159.82
C GLY A 117 22.25 -46.68 -159.05
N ARG A 118 21.46 -45.60 -159.18
CA ARG A 118 21.73 -44.34 -158.47
C ARG A 118 21.21 -44.29 -157.03
N LEU A 119 20.36 -45.24 -156.62
CA LEU A 119 19.87 -45.34 -155.23
C LEU A 119 20.88 -46.03 -154.28
N ALA A 120 21.73 -46.90 -154.83
CA ALA A 120 22.71 -47.67 -154.06
C ALA A 120 23.93 -46.84 -153.60
N ASP A 121 24.19 -45.70 -154.24
CA ASP A 121 25.30 -44.81 -153.88
C ASP A 121 24.90 -43.77 -152.81
N GLY A 122 23.63 -43.37 -152.72
CA GLY A 122 23.15 -42.50 -151.63
C GLY A 122 22.96 -43.21 -150.27
N GLY A 123 22.77 -44.54 -150.28
CA GLY A 123 22.58 -45.32 -149.05
C GLY A 123 23.87 -45.60 -148.27
N ARG A 124 25.05 -45.54 -148.92
CA ARG A 124 26.34 -45.83 -148.28
C ARG A 124 26.90 -44.65 -147.49
N GLU A 125 26.68 -43.41 -147.92
CA GLU A 125 27.10 -42.21 -147.15
C GLU A 125 26.27 -42.00 -145.86
N PHE A 126 25.00 -42.43 -145.83
CA PHE A 126 24.15 -42.25 -144.65
C PHE A 126 24.53 -43.16 -143.46
N LEU A 127 25.08 -44.35 -143.75
CA LEU A 127 25.54 -45.31 -142.74
C LEU A 127 26.82 -44.86 -142.03
N GLU A 128 27.69 -44.11 -142.70
CA GLU A 128 28.95 -43.62 -142.13
C GLU A 128 28.70 -42.46 -141.14
N ALA A 129 27.71 -41.59 -141.44
CA ALA A 129 27.33 -40.48 -140.56
C ALA A 129 26.63 -40.92 -139.25
N PHE A 130 25.86 -42.02 -139.25
CA PHE A 130 25.19 -42.52 -138.05
C PHE A 130 26.15 -43.20 -137.05
N GLY A 131 27.29 -43.71 -137.52
CA GLY A 131 28.32 -44.31 -136.66
C GLY A 131 29.01 -43.32 -135.72
N GLU A 132 29.00 -42.02 -136.03
CA GLU A 132 29.53 -40.99 -135.12
C GLU A 132 28.57 -40.63 -133.98
N VAL A 133 27.25 -40.74 -134.21
CA VAL A 133 26.23 -40.42 -133.19
C VAL A 133 26.17 -41.49 -132.10
N ASP A 134 26.34 -42.76 -132.48
CA ASP A 134 26.36 -43.90 -131.54
C ASP A 134 27.51 -43.79 -130.52
N LYS A 135 28.71 -43.42 -130.99
CA LYS A 135 29.88 -43.19 -130.12
C LYS A 135 29.68 -42.08 -129.09
N LYS A 136 28.88 -41.05 -129.39
CA LYS A 136 28.61 -39.96 -128.43
C LYS A 136 27.58 -40.35 -127.37
N LEU A 137 26.70 -41.30 -127.66
CA LEU A 137 25.69 -41.80 -126.73
C LEU A 137 26.30 -42.71 -125.65
N ASP A 138 27.33 -43.50 -126.00
CA ASP A 138 28.10 -44.29 -125.05
C ASP A 138 28.82 -43.43 -124.00
N VAL A 139 29.39 -42.28 -124.40
CA VAL A 139 30.07 -41.36 -123.48
C VAL A 139 29.11 -40.74 -122.46
N LEU A 140 27.84 -40.52 -122.83
CA LEU A 140 26.84 -39.97 -121.91
C LEU A 140 26.42 -41.01 -120.85
N ARG A 141 26.34 -42.28 -121.22
CA ARG A 141 26.06 -43.38 -120.29
C ARG A 141 27.11 -43.46 -119.19
N ASP A 142 28.39 -43.33 -119.54
CA ASP A 142 29.48 -43.43 -118.57
C ASP A 142 29.46 -42.29 -117.54
N HIS A 143 29.10 -41.06 -117.95
CA HIS A 143 28.98 -39.93 -117.03
C HIS A 143 27.84 -40.10 -116.00
N VAL A 144 26.70 -40.67 -116.41
CA VAL A 144 25.57 -40.91 -115.49
C VAL A 144 25.92 -41.97 -114.44
N GLN A 145 26.71 -42.99 -114.81
CA GLN A 145 27.18 -44.01 -113.86
C GLN A 145 28.14 -43.45 -112.80
N VAL A 146 29.04 -42.55 -113.19
CA VAL A 146 29.99 -41.90 -112.26
C VAL A 146 29.27 -41.01 -111.24
N MET A 147 28.22 -40.28 -111.66
CA MET A 147 27.45 -39.42 -110.75
C MET A 147 26.72 -40.24 -109.68
N ASN A 148 26.15 -41.39 -110.04
CA ASN A 148 25.42 -42.23 -109.09
C ASN A 148 26.34 -42.81 -108.00
N LEU A 149 27.56 -43.20 -108.37
CA LEU A 149 28.61 -43.65 -107.45
C LEU A 149 29.03 -42.55 -106.45
N GLN A 150 29.08 -41.28 -106.89
CA GLN A 150 29.43 -40.15 -106.01
C GLN A 150 28.34 -39.85 -104.98
N CYS A 151 27.07 -39.97 -105.34
CA CYS A 151 25.94 -39.77 -104.42
C CYS A 151 25.89 -40.83 -103.32
N GLU A 152 26.08 -42.13 -103.66
CA GLU A 152 26.13 -43.21 -102.66
C GLU A 152 27.32 -43.06 -101.69
N ALA A 153 28.48 -42.63 -102.20
CA ALA A 153 29.66 -42.35 -101.36
C ALA A 153 29.39 -41.22 -100.35
N MET A 154 28.66 -40.19 -100.76
CA MET A 154 28.35 -39.04 -99.90
C MET A 154 27.34 -39.40 -98.80
N GLU A 155 26.32 -40.21 -99.11
CA GLU A 155 25.33 -40.69 -98.13
C GLU A 155 25.97 -41.59 -97.07
N THR A 156 26.93 -42.43 -97.47
CA THR A 156 27.70 -43.29 -96.57
C THR A 156 28.54 -42.46 -95.59
N ARG A 157 29.22 -41.41 -96.09
CA ARG A 157 30.07 -40.52 -95.26
C ARG A 157 29.25 -39.72 -94.23
N LEU A 158 28.03 -39.34 -94.60
CA LEU A 158 27.11 -38.62 -93.72
C LEU A 158 26.62 -39.50 -92.56
N ARG A 159 26.32 -40.78 -92.83
CA ARG A 159 25.95 -41.76 -91.78
C ARG A 159 27.09 -42.01 -90.78
N THR A 160 28.32 -42.19 -91.25
CA THR A 160 29.49 -42.43 -90.37
C THR A 160 29.78 -41.24 -89.46
N THR A 161 29.65 -40.03 -89.99
CA THR A 161 29.88 -38.79 -89.22
C THR A 161 28.80 -38.62 -88.13
N ASN A 162 27.54 -38.93 -88.45
CA ASN A 162 26.44 -38.82 -87.51
C ASN A 162 26.56 -39.83 -86.34
N GLN A 163 27.01 -41.06 -86.61
CA GLN A 163 27.32 -42.05 -85.57
C GLN A 163 28.49 -41.62 -84.68
N SER A 164 29.52 -40.99 -85.25
CA SER A 164 30.68 -40.50 -84.49
C SER A 164 30.32 -39.32 -83.58
N CYS A 165 29.47 -38.39 -84.04
CA CYS A 165 28.94 -37.30 -83.20
C CYS A 165 28.11 -37.81 -82.02
N LYS A 166 27.35 -38.91 -82.20
CA LYS A 166 26.56 -39.51 -81.13
C LYS A 166 27.44 -40.01 -79.98
N TYR A 167 28.54 -40.70 -80.30
CA TYR A 167 29.50 -41.16 -79.30
C TYR A 167 30.17 -40.00 -78.54
N LEU A 168 30.51 -38.91 -79.23
CA LEU A 168 31.08 -37.72 -78.60
C LEU A 168 30.08 -37.00 -77.66
N LEU A 169 28.81 -36.91 -78.06
CA LEU A 169 27.75 -36.32 -77.23
C LEU A 169 27.49 -37.14 -75.96
N GLU A 170 27.41 -38.47 -76.08
CA GLU A 170 27.25 -39.38 -74.91
C GLU A 170 28.43 -39.26 -73.93
N ARG A 171 29.66 -39.12 -74.46
CA ARG A 171 30.85 -38.91 -73.63
C ARG A 171 30.88 -37.53 -72.96
N ALA A 172 30.41 -36.48 -73.65
CA ALA A 172 30.32 -35.13 -73.08
C ALA A 172 29.24 -35.04 -71.99
N GLU A 173 28.09 -35.71 -72.16
CA GLU A 173 27.06 -35.82 -71.13
C GLU A 173 27.56 -36.58 -69.90
N GLY A 174 28.28 -37.68 -70.09
CA GLY A 174 28.92 -38.43 -69.01
C GLY A 174 29.93 -37.61 -68.20
N LEU A 175 30.77 -36.82 -68.88
CA LEU A 175 31.73 -35.92 -68.22
C LEU A 175 31.05 -34.78 -67.46
N ARG A 176 29.97 -34.19 -67.99
CA ARG A 176 29.19 -33.17 -67.28
C ARG A 176 28.52 -33.73 -66.01
N ALA A 177 27.99 -34.95 -66.07
CA ALA A 177 27.42 -35.61 -64.90
C ALA A 177 28.50 -35.88 -63.83
N GLN A 178 29.70 -36.29 -64.24
CA GLN A 178 30.84 -36.46 -63.33
C GLN A 178 31.30 -35.12 -62.72
N GLN A 179 31.37 -34.05 -63.51
CA GLN A 179 31.73 -32.72 -63.02
C GLN A 179 30.71 -32.21 -62.00
N GLN A 180 29.41 -32.34 -62.28
CA GLN A 180 28.35 -31.98 -61.33
C GLN A 180 28.46 -32.79 -60.04
N THR A 181 28.62 -34.11 -60.13
CA THR A 181 28.79 -34.98 -58.96
C THR A 181 30.02 -34.59 -58.13
N THR A 182 31.11 -34.21 -58.78
CA THR A 182 32.35 -33.80 -58.11
C THR A 182 32.20 -32.44 -57.43
N ASN A 183 31.55 -31.47 -58.07
CA ASN A 183 31.24 -30.18 -57.45
C ASN A 183 30.33 -30.35 -56.24
N THR A 184 29.26 -31.15 -56.35
CA THR A 184 28.39 -31.43 -55.19
C THR A 184 29.16 -32.10 -54.06
N ARG A 185 30.08 -33.04 -54.36
CA ARG A 185 30.94 -33.64 -53.33
C ARG A 185 31.89 -32.63 -52.69
N GLN A 186 32.47 -31.73 -53.47
CA GLN A 186 33.34 -30.66 -52.97
C GLN A 186 32.57 -29.71 -52.04
N GLU A 187 31.36 -29.31 -52.42
CA GLU A 187 30.47 -28.49 -51.60
C GLU A 187 30.10 -29.20 -50.29
N ILE A 188 29.77 -30.50 -50.35
CA ILE A 188 29.47 -31.30 -49.14
C ILE A 188 30.70 -31.38 -48.22
N ILE A 189 31.91 -31.60 -48.76
CA ILE A 189 33.15 -31.63 -47.96
C ILE A 189 33.43 -30.27 -47.34
N ALA A 190 33.25 -29.17 -48.08
CA ALA A 190 33.44 -27.83 -47.55
C ALA A 190 32.45 -27.53 -46.40
N LEU A 191 31.17 -27.86 -46.58
CA LEU A 191 30.14 -27.73 -45.53
C LEU A 191 30.44 -28.64 -44.34
N PHE A 192 30.98 -29.85 -44.57
CA PHE A 192 31.38 -30.75 -43.51
C PHE A 192 32.55 -30.20 -42.69
N LEU A 193 33.60 -29.70 -43.35
CA LEU A 193 34.76 -29.11 -42.67
C LEU A 193 34.38 -27.85 -41.91
N ASP A 194 33.59 -26.94 -42.49
CA ASP A 194 33.14 -25.72 -41.81
C ASP A 194 32.29 -26.03 -40.56
N ARG A 195 31.47 -27.08 -40.64
CA ARG A 195 30.62 -27.50 -39.51
C ARG A 195 31.37 -28.25 -38.41
N PHE A 196 32.39 -29.05 -38.75
CA PHE A 196 33.06 -29.96 -37.80
C PHE A 196 34.51 -29.60 -37.44
N THR A 197 35.03 -28.49 -37.95
CA THR A 197 36.38 -28.00 -37.62
C THR A 197 36.39 -26.50 -37.29
N LEU A 198 37.39 -26.06 -36.55
CA LEU A 198 37.66 -24.64 -36.34
C LEU A 198 38.45 -24.06 -37.51
N SER A 199 38.18 -22.80 -37.85
CA SER A 199 39.05 -22.01 -38.72
C SER A 199 40.39 -21.72 -38.04
N ALA A 200 41.41 -21.38 -38.82
CA ALA A 200 42.74 -21.06 -38.28
C ALA A 200 42.70 -19.91 -37.25
N ALA A 201 41.88 -18.89 -37.50
CA ALA A 201 41.72 -17.75 -36.59
C ALA A 201 41.03 -18.14 -35.27
N GLU A 202 40.02 -19.02 -35.32
CA GLU A 202 39.34 -19.53 -34.12
C GLU A 202 40.28 -20.42 -33.28
N LEU A 203 41.10 -21.24 -33.94
CA LEU A 203 42.09 -22.08 -33.25
C LEU A 203 43.20 -21.23 -32.60
N GLU A 204 43.65 -20.17 -33.28
CA GLU A 204 44.64 -19.23 -32.74
C GLU A 204 44.09 -18.49 -31.51
N ALA A 205 42.81 -18.08 -31.53
CA ALA A 205 42.17 -17.44 -30.39
C ALA A 205 42.18 -18.31 -29.11
N ILE A 206 42.15 -19.63 -29.25
CA ILE A 206 42.19 -20.60 -28.14
C ILE A 206 43.63 -20.89 -27.69
N THR A 207 44.55 -21.06 -28.64
CA THR A 207 45.90 -21.61 -28.38
C THR A 207 46.99 -20.55 -28.18
N SER A 208 46.89 -19.41 -28.87
CA SER A 208 47.89 -18.34 -28.83
C SER A 208 47.87 -17.61 -27.48
N ARG A 209 49.04 -17.24 -26.99
CA ARG A 209 49.19 -16.40 -25.77
C ARG A 209 49.06 -14.91 -26.07
N ASP A 210 49.30 -14.50 -27.31
CA ASP A 210 49.34 -13.10 -27.72
C ASP A 210 47.94 -12.52 -27.91
N ILE A 211 46.94 -13.38 -28.17
CA ILE A 211 45.54 -12.98 -28.28
C ILE A 211 44.91 -12.98 -26.88
N PRO A 212 44.41 -11.84 -26.38
CA PRO A 212 43.79 -11.76 -25.06
C PRO A 212 42.47 -12.55 -24.99
N VAL A 213 42.05 -12.89 -23.77
CA VAL A 213 40.73 -13.49 -23.53
C VAL A 213 39.66 -12.45 -23.86
N GLY A 214 38.64 -12.87 -24.63
CA GLY A 214 37.55 -11.99 -25.03
C GLY A 214 36.58 -12.68 -25.98
N LYS A 215 35.73 -11.88 -26.64
CA LYS A 215 34.61 -12.39 -27.45
C LYS A 215 35.02 -13.43 -28.51
N GLN A 216 36.15 -13.22 -29.20
CA GLN A 216 36.61 -14.15 -30.25
C GLN A 216 36.94 -15.56 -29.69
N MET A 217 37.59 -15.62 -28.53
CA MET A 217 37.89 -16.88 -27.86
C MET A 217 36.61 -17.54 -27.32
N PHE A 218 35.71 -16.74 -26.77
CA PHE A 218 34.41 -17.19 -26.28
C PHE A 218 33.53 -17.78 -27.38
N ASP A 219 33.43 -17.11 -28.53
CA ASP A 219 32.69 -17.60 -29.71
C ASP A 219 33.32 -18.89 -30.26
N ALA A 220 34.66 -19.00 -30.25
CA ALA A 220 35.37 -20.21 -30.66
C ALA A 220 35.13 -21.40 -29.70
N MET A 221 35.10 -21.16 -28.38
CA MET A 221 34.74 -22.18 -27.39
C MET A 221 33.29 -22.64 -27.55
N ASP A 222 32.35 -21.71 -27.77
CA ASP A 222 30.95 -22.06 -28.02
C ASP A 222 30.80 -22.86 -29.33
N LYS A 223 31.59 -22.56 -30.36
CA LYS A 223 31.66 -23.35 -31.59
C LYS A 223 32.22 -24.75 -31.33
N LEU A 224 33.26 -24.92 -30.53
CA LEU A 224 33.78 -26.24 -30.13
C LEU A 224 32.72 -27.10 -29.44
N GLU A 225 31.92 -26.50 -28.56
CA GLU A 225 30.83 -27.23 -27.90
C GLU A 225 29.73 -27.63 -28.88
N ARG A 226 29.36 -26.75 -29.83
CA ARG A 226 28.42 -27.09 -30.91
C ARG A 226 28.96 -28.19 -31.81
N ILE A 227 30.24 -28.15 -32.18
CA ILE A 227 30.89 -29.21 -32.96
C ILE A 227 30.77 -30.54 -32.23
N ARG A 228 31.02 -30.57 -30.91
CA ARG A 228 30.90 -31.78 -30.10
C ARG A 228 29.48 -32.32 -30.03
N GLU A 229 28.47 -31.44 -29.92
CA GLU A 229 27.07 -31.85 -29.93
C GLU A 229 26.64 -32.38 -31.30
N ASP A 230 27.02 -31.69 -32.39
CA ASP A 230 26.79 -32.16 -33.76
C ASP A 230 27.52 -33.49 -34.02
N CYS A 231 28.72 -33.68 -33.45
CA CYS A 231 29.48 -34.93 -33.55
C CYS A 231 28.80 -36.10 -32.82
N ARG A 232 28.04 -35.86 -31.75
CA ARG A 232 27.23 -36.92 -31.13
C ARG A 232 26.21 -37.47 -32.11
N VAL A 233 25.59 -36.62 -32.92
CA VAL A 233 24.63 -37.04 -33.96
C VAL A 233 25.32 -37.94 -35.00
N LEU A 234 26.54 -37.59 -35.42
CA LEU A 234 27.37 -38.42 -36.30
C LEU A 234 27.71 -39.80 -35.72
N MET A 235 27.84 -39.91 -34.39
CA MET A 235 28.15 -41.17 -33.72
C MET A 235 26.90 -42.04 -33.49
N THR A 236 25.70 -41.44 -33.45
CA THR A 236 24.41 -42.14 -33.24
C THR A 236 23.74 -42.66 -34.52
N GLY A 237 24.33 -42.42 -35.70
CA GLY A 237 23.77 -42.85 -36.99
C GLY A 237 23.78 -44.37 -37.20
N GLU A 238 23.02 -44.85 -38.20
CA GLU A 238 22.80 -46.28 -38.54
C GLU A 238 24.07 -47.12 -38.80
N GLY A 239 25.26 -46.50 -38.84
CA GLY A 239 26.56 -47.15 -39.07
C GLY A 239 27.48 -47.32 -37.84
N GLY A 240 27.05 -46.92 -36.64
CA GLY A 240 27.89 -46.95 -35.42
C GLY A 240 28.96 -45.85 -35.36
N GLU A 241 29.87 -45.95 -34.38
CA GLU A 241 30.94 -44.96 -34.15
C GLU A 241 31.86 -44.83 -35.38
N THR A 242 31.81 -43.69 -36.06
CA THR A 242 32.73 -43.42 -37.17
C THR A 242 34.09 -42.97 -36.61
N LYS A 243 35.20 -43.50 -37.17
CA LYS A 243 36.56 -43.11 -36.77
C LYS A 243 36.77 -41.59 -36.85
N ALA A 244 36.24 -40.94 -37.89
CA ALA A 244 36.31 -39.49 -38.03
C ALA A 244 35.55 -38.76 -36.90
N GLY A 245 34.39 -39.28 -36.46
CA GLY A 245 33.66 -38.73 -35.31
C GLY A 245 34.45 -38.82 -34.00
N LEU A 246 35.12 -39.95 -33.76
CA LEU A 246 36.00 -40.16 -32.60
C LEU A 246 37.22 -39.22 -32.63
N ASP A 247 37.89 -39.10 -33.77
CA ASP A 247 39.06 -38.23 -33.94
C ASP A 247 38.69 -36.74 -33.75
N ILE A 248 37.55 -36.30 -34.31
CA ILE A 248 37.03 -34.93 -34.11
C ILE A 248 36.65 -34.70 -32.65
N MET A 249 35.99 -35.65 -31.99
CA MET A 249 35.67 -35.55 -30.56
C MET A 249 36.92 -35.44 -29.67
N SER A 250 37.97 -36.20 -29.97
CA SER A 250 39.24 -36.14 -29.23
C SER A 250 39.92 -34.79 -29.42
N SER A 251 40.11 -34.37 -30.68
CA SER A 251 40.77 -33.10 -31.03
C SER A 251 40.02 -31.89 -30.46
N THR A 252 38.69 -31.85 -30.59
CA THR A 252 37.88 -30.76 -30.03
C THR A 252 37.87 -30.76 -28.50
N SER A 253 38.01 -31.92 -27.85
CA SER A 253 38.15 -32.01 -26.39
C SER A 253 39.49 -31.43 -25.94
N GLU A 254 40.59 -31.77 -26.60
CA GLU A 254 41.93 -31.22 -26.29
C GLU A 254 41.97 -29.70 -26.49
N GLN A 255 41.39 -29.20 -27.59
CA GLN A 255 41.30 -27.76 -27.87
C GLN A 255 40.44 -27.03 -26.84
N LEU A 256 39.33 -27.65 -26.41
CA LEU A 256 38.48 -27.07 -25.37
C LEU A 256 39.20 -27.03 -24.01
N GLU A 257 39.99 -28.06 -23.66
CA GLU A 257 40.83 -28.05 -22.46
C GLU A 257 41.93 -26.98 -22.52
N GLU A 258 42.53 -26.74 -23.69
CA GLU A 258 43.48 -25.62 -23.86
C GLU A 258 42.79 -24.27 -23.64
N GLY A 259 41.57 -24.13 -24.16
CA GLY A 259 40.72 -22.96 -23.93
C GLY A 259 40.45 -22.73 -22.44
N PHE A 260 40.05 -23.76 -21.70
CA PHE A 260 39.84 -23.67 -20.25
C PHE A 260 41.14 -23.36 -19.49
N ARG A 261 42.29 -23.93 -19.90
CA ARG A 261 43.60 -23.63 -19.27
C ARG A 261 44.08 -22.20 -19.55
N LYS A 262 43.79 -21.65 -20.73
CA LYS A 262 44.04 -20.23 -21.04
C LYS A 262 43.13 -19.33 -20.20
N LEU A 263 41.84 -19.66 -20.09
CA LEU A 263 40.86 -18.93 -19.29
C LEU A 263 41.23 -18.93 -17.80
N HIS A 264 41.62 -20.08 -17.25
CA HIS A 264 42.10 -20.24 -15.87
C HIS A 264 43.29 -19.33 -15.56
N ARG A 265 44.32 -19.34 -16.41
CA ARG A 265 45.51 -18.48 -16.24
C ARG A 265 45.16 -16.99 -16.28
N TRP A 266 44.21 -16.61 -17.14
CA TRP A 266 43.74 -15.23 -17.21
C TRP A 266 42.99 -14.84 -15.94
N CYS A 267 42.04 -15.65 -15.45
CA CYS A 267 41.35 -15.40 -14.17
C CYS A 267 42.32 -15.28 -12.99
N LEU A 268 43.32 -16.17 -12.90
CA LEU A 268 44.37 -16.10 -11.88
C LEU A 268 45.21 -14.81 -11.96
N PHE A 269 45.41 -14.25 -13.15
CA PHE A 269 46.12 -12.98 -13.31
C PHE A 269 45.22 -11.83 -12.85
N GLU A 270 43.99 -11.75 -13.36
CA GLU A 270 43.07 -10.66 -13.03
C GLU A 270 42.73 -10.63 -11.53
N PHE A 271 42.45 -11.78 -10.90
CA PHE A 271 42.17 -11.84 -9.46
C PHE A 271 43.32 -11.36 -8.58
N ARG A 272 44.58 -11.55 -9.00
CA ARG A 272 45.74 -10.99 -8.28
C ARG A 272 45.83 -9.47 -8.41
N GLN A 273 45.34 -8.91 -9.52
CA GLN A 273 45.38 -7.47 -9.77
C GLN A 273 44.30 -6.72 -8.98
N LEU A 274 43.24 -7.41 -8.54
CA LEU A 274 42.17 -6.85 -7.70
C LEU A 274 42.64 -6.43 -6.30
N GLY A 275 43.87 -6.75 -5.89
CA GLY A 275 44.40 -6.37 -4.57
C GLY A 275 44.73 -4.88 -4.37
N ARG A 276 44.45 -4.02 -5.36
CA ARG A 276 44.80 -2.59 -5.31
C ARG A 276 43.71 -1.73 -4.68
N ASP A 277 42.45 -2.02 -4.97
CA ASP A 277 41.30 -1.26 -4.52
C ASP A 277 40.27 -2.20 -3.89
N ALA A 278 39.66 -1.80 -2.77
CA ALA A 278 38.66 -2.61 -2.09
C ALA A 278 37.30 -2.60 -2.80
N HIS A 279 36.97 -1.51 -3.50
CA HIS A 279 35.69 -1.27 -4.16
C HIS A 279 35.85 -1.34 -5.69
N VAL A 280 35.93 -2.55 -6.24
CA VAL A 280 36.13 -2.77 -7.68
C VAL A 280 34.83 -3.24 -8.32
N GLU A 281 34.42 -2.59 -9.41
CA GLU A 281 33.30 -3.06 -10.25
C GLU A 281 33.75 -4.27 -11.08
N VAL A 282 32.91 -5.31 -11.12
CA VAL A 282 33.21 -6.51 -11.89
C VAL A 282 33.04 -6.22 -13.38
N GLU A 283 34.13 -6.34 -14.14
CA GLU A 283 34.09 -6.21 -15.59
C GLU A 283 33.24 -7.34 -16.21
N PRO A 284 32.37 -7.07 -17.21
CA PRO A 284 31.54 -8.10 -17.84
C PRO A 284 32.33 -9.30 -18.40
N LEU A 285 33.57 -9.06 -18.81
CA LEU A 285 34.47 -10.08 -19.33
C LEU A 285 34.92 -11.07 -18.23
N MET A 286 35.14 -10.59 -17.01
CA MET A 286 35.45 -11.41 -15.83
C MET A 286 34.28 -12.30 -15.43
N ALA A 287 33.08 -11.73 -15.33
CA ALA A 287 31.87 -12.48 -14.99
C ALA A 287 31.61 -13.61 -16.01
N GLU A 288 31.81 -13.31 -17.29
CA GLU A 288 31.65 -14.28 -18.37
C GLU A 288 32.73 -15.37 -18.39
N ALA A 289 33.97 -15.03 -18.02
CA ALA A 289 35.05 -15.99 -17.84
C ALA A 289 34.78 -16.95 -16.67
N VAL A 290 34.36 -16.43 -15.52
CA VAL A 290 33.97 -17.23 -14.34
C VAL A 290 32.79 -18.13 -14.70
N ARG A 291 31.78 -17.62 -15.41
CA ARG A 291 30.63 -18.41 -15.89
C ARG A 291 31.05 -19.61 -16.73
N ARG A 292 32.02 -19.44 -17.64
CA ARG A 292 32.55 -20.54 -18.46
C ARG A 292 33.39 -21.52 -17.65
N LEU A 293 34.23 -21.05 -16.72
CA LEU A 293 35.05 -21.93 -15.85
C LEU A 293 34.21 -22.83 -14.93
N ARG A 294 32.93 -22.53 -14.67
CA ARG A 294 32.02 -23.42 -13.93
C ARG A 294 31.93 -24.84 -14.50
N LYS A 295 32.18 -25.03 -15.80
CA LYS A 295 32.22 -26.36 -16.44
C LYS A 295 33.44 -27.21 -16.01
N ARG A 296 34.40 -26.62 -15.31
CA ARG A 296 35.62 -27.23 -14.76
C ARG A 296 35.81 -26.79 -13.28
N PRO A 297 35.04 -27.36 -12.34
CA PRO A 297 35.00 -26.90 -10.94
C PRO A 297 36.36 -26.84 -10.23
N ALA A 298 37.28 -27.76 -10.52
CA ALA A 298 38.61 -27.77 -9.91
C ALA A 298 39.45 -26.53 -10.27
N LEU A 299 39.39 -26.09 -11.54
CA LEU A 299 40.09 -24.88 -12.00
C LEU A 299 39.44 -23.61 -11.47
N LEU A 300 38.11 -23.63 -11.33
CA LEU A 300 37.38 -22.52 -10.74
C LEU A 300 37.74 -22.37 -9.26
N GLN A 301 37.75 -23.47 -8.48
CA GLN A 301 38.09 -23.43 -7.06
C GLN A 301 39.50 -22.88 -6.83
N GLU A 302 40.51 -23.34 -7.59
CA GLU A 302 41.88 -22.81 -7.48
C GLU A 302 41.94 -21.29 -7.75
N SER A 303 41.14 -20.80 -8.72
CA SER A 303 41.05 -19.36 -8.99
C SER A 303 40.36 -18.59 -7.87
N LEU A 304 39.29 -19.16 -7.32
CA LEU A 304 38.52 -18.59 -6.21
C LEU A 304 39.34 -18.53 -4.91
N ASP A 305 40.16 -19.54 -4.61
CA ASP A 305 41.06 -19.54 -3.44
C ASP A 305 42.09 -18.39 -3.53
N VAL A 306 42.61 -18.13 -4.74
CA VAL A 306 43.53 -17.00 -4.98
C VAL A 306 42.81 -15.66 -4.85
N LEU A 307 41.58 -15.55 -5.34
CA LEU A 307 40.74 -14.37 -5.16
C LEU A 307 40.53 -14.10 -3.66
N ALA A 308 40.12 -15.12 -2.90
CA ALA A 308 39.87 -15.00 -1.47
C ALA A 308 41.10 -14.53 -0.71
N SER A 309 42.26 -15.14 -0.98
CA SER A 309 43.53 -14.73 -0.36
C SER A 309 43.89 -13.26 -0.64
N VAL A 310 43.60 -12.74 -1.83
CA VAL A 310 43.88 -11.36 -2.22
C VAL A 310 42.88 -10.39 -1.57
N ARG A 311 41.59 -10.75 -1.58
CA ARG A 311 40.51 -9.96 -0.97
C ARG A 311 40.68 -9.83 0.53
N GLN A 312 40.98 -10.92 1.24
CA GLN A 312 41.28 -10.91 2.69
C GLN A 312 42.30 -9.83 3.10
N ALA A 313 43.43 -9.74 2.38
CA ALA A 313 44.48 -8.77 2.67
C ALA A 313 44.05 -7.33 2.33
N THR A 314 43.31 -7.17 1.23
CA THR A 314 42.85 -5.87 0.74
C THR A 314 41.78 -5.28 1.65
N LEU A 315 40.79 -6.09 2.05
CA LEU A 315 39.72 -5.71 2.97
C LEU A 315 40.27 -5.34 4.35
N LEU A 316 41.20 -6.13 4.90
CA LEU A 316 41.85 -5.78 6.17
C LEU A 316 42.53 -4.41 6.11
N ASN A 317 43.34 -4.17 5.08
CA ASN A 317 44.05 -2.89 4.93
C ASN A 317 43.07 -1.72 4.71
N ALA A 318 42.03 -1.92 3.91
CA ALA A 318 40.99 -0.93 3.66
C ALA A 318 40.19 -0.61 4.92
N PHE A 319 39.90 -1.61 5.77
CA PHE A 319 39.23 -1.41 7.05
C PHE A 319 40.08 -0.58 8.01
N LEU A 320 41.36 -0.94 8.16
CA LEU A 320 42.28 -0.19 9.02
C LEU A 320 42.46 1.26 8.52
N ALA A 321 42.47 1.46 7.20
CA ALA A 321 42.47 2.79 6.60
C ALA A 321 41.15 3.54 6.87
N ALA A 322 40.00 2.90 6.75
CA ALA A 322 38.70 3.50 7.07
C ALA A 322 38.57 3.89 8.54
N LEU A 323 39.12 3.08 9.46
CA LEU A 323 39.19 3.38 10.88
C LEU A 323 40.05 4.62 11.17
N THR A 324 41.26 4.67 10.63
CA THR A 324 42.31 5.61 11.06
C THR A 324 42.49 6.84 10.17
N ARG A 325 42.23 6.71 8.85
CA ARG A 325 42.47 7.76 7.84
C ARG A 325 41.19 8.25 7.16
N GLY A 326 40.14 7.41 7.11
CA GLY A 326 38.91 7.70 6.38
C GLY A 326 39.05 7.43 4.88
N GLY A 327 38.10 7.93 4.08
CA GLY A 327 38.07 7.76 2.63
C GLY A 327 39.04 8.68 1.87
N PRO A 328 39.06 8.58 0.53
CA PRO A 328 39.91 9.41 -0.32
C PRO A 328 39.71 10.90 -0.01
N ALA A 329 40.81 11.65 0.18
CA ALA A 329 40.80 13.05 0.62
C ALA A 329 40.21 13.32 2.03
N GLY A 330 40.10 12.30 2.89
CA GLY A 330 39.60 12.42 4.27
C GLY A 330 38.07 12.41 4.38
N LEU A 331 37.36 12.04 3.31
CA LEU A 331 35.91 11.90 3.26
C LEU A 331 35.53 10.50 2.73
N PRO A 332 34.66 9.73 3.41
CA PRO A 332 34.14 9.99 4.75
C PRO A 332 35.26 10.03 5.80
N ARG A 333 35.02 10.76 6.89
CA ARG A 333 36.02 10.93 7.96
C ARG A 333 36.38 9.58 8.62
N PRO A 334 37.58 9.44 9.21
CA PRO A 334 37.95 8.22 9.93
C PRO A 334 36.90 7.81 10.97
N ILE A 335 36.54 6.53 11.00
CA ILE A 335 35.52 5.99 11.90
C ILE A 335 35.93 6.18 13.37
N GLU A 336 37.23 6.18 13.70
CA GLU A 336 37.74 6.42 15.06
C GLU A 336 37.34 7.80 15.62
N LEU A 337 37.02 8.79 14.78
CA LEU A 337 36.55 10.10 15.27
C LEU A 337 35.19 10.01 15.97
N HIS A 338 34.41 8.96 15.69
CA HIS A 338 33.13 8.70 16.34
C HIS A 338 33.27 7.92 17.65
N ALA A 339 34.49 7.62 18.14
CA ALA A 339 34.68 6.84 19.38
C ALA A 339 34.02 7.46 20.64
N HIS A 340 33.70 8.76 20.62
CA HIS A 340 32.93 9.45 21.67
C HIS A 340 31.45 9.09 21.69
N ASP A 341 30.91 8.54 20.59
CA ASP A 341 29.57 7.98 20.46
C ASP A 341 29.67 6.47 20.22
N PRO A 342 29.62 5.65 21.28
CA PRO A 342 29.82 4.21 21.21
C PRO A 342 28.85 3.48 20.28
N THR A 343 27.59 3.93 20.22
CA THR A 343 26.55 3.25 19.41
C THR A 343 26.83 3.48 17.94
N ARG A 344 27.12 4.73 17.55
CA ARG A 344 27.51 5.07 16.19
C ARG A 344 28.83 4.43 15.80
N TYR A 345 29.82 4.42 16.69
CA TYR A 345 31.13 3.84 16.42
C TYR A 345 31.04 2.34 16.10
N VAL A 346 30.30 1.58 16.90
CA VAL A 346 30.04 0.15 16.63
C VAL A 346 29.23 -0.01 15.34
N GLY A 347 28.19 0.81 15.15
CA GLY A 347 27.36 0.78 13.94
C GLY A 347 28.13 1.03 12.65
N ASP A 348 29.00 2.05 12.62
CA ASP A 348 29.83 2.37 11.46
C ASP A 348 30.83 1.25 11.15
N MET A 349 31.43 0.62 12.18
CA MET A 349 32.34 -0.53 11.99
C MET A 349 31.62 -1.74 11.41
N LEU A 350 30.41 -2.05 11.92
CA LEU A 350 29.59 -3.15 11.41
C LEU A 350 29.09 -2.85 10.00
N ALA A 351 28.54 -1.67 9.76
CA ALA A 351 28.08 -1.25 8.44
C ALA A 351 29.19 -1.33 7.39
N TRP A 352 30.42 -0.92 7.74
CA TRP A 352 31.58 -1.05 6.86
C TRP A 352 31.91 -2.51 6.55
N ALA A 353 31.96 -3.37 7.57
CA ALA A 353 32.25 -4.81 7.39
C ALA A 353 31.20 -5.52 6.51
N MET A 354 29.98 -4.97 6.48
CA MET A 354 28.85 -5.49 5.71
C MET A 354 28.76 -4.91 4.29
N ALA A 355 29.50 -3.86 3.99
CA ALA A 355 29.37 -3.11 2.74
C ALA A 355 30.19 -3.74 1.60
N GLY A 356 29.61 -3.79 0.41
CA GLY A 356 30.33 -3.98 -0.86
C GLY A 356 30.75 -5.41 -1.23
N GLU A 357 31.15 -6.27 -0.27
CA GLU A 357 31.72 -7.58 -0.65
C GLU A 357 30.71 -8.47 -1.37
N ARG A 358 29.49 -8.54 -0.82
CA ARG A 358 28.47 -9.36 -1.43
C ARG A 358 28.00 -8.81 -2.78
N GLU A 359 28.02 -7.50 -2.97
CA GLU A 359 27.67 -6.90 -4.27
C GLU A 359 28.73 -7.21 -5.32
N PHE A 360 30.00 -7.18 -4.93
CA PHE A 360 31.11 -7.63 -5.77
C PHE A 360 30.95 -9.11 -6.17
N LEU A 361 30.67 -9.99 -5.20
CA LEU A 361 30.46 -11.42 -5.48
C LEU A 361 29.19 -11.68 -6.31
N ASP A 362 28.09 -10.98 -6.03
CA ASP A 362 26.85 -11.06 -6.85
C ASP A 362 27.16 -10.67 -8.31
N GLY A 363 27.97 -9.63 -8.52
CA GLY A 363 28.47 -9.22 -9.84
C GLY A 363 29.35 -10.27 -10.52
N LEU A 364 30.24 -10.91 -9.76
CA LEU A 364 31.16 -11.95 -10.26
C LEU A 364 30.42 -13.20 -10.76
N PHE A 365 29.36 -13.60 -10.05
CA PHE A 365 28.54 -14.74 -10.44
C PHE A 365 27.38 -14.37 -11.38
N GLY A 366 27.21 -13.08 -11.72
CA GLY A 366 26.18 -12.61 -12.64
C GLY A 366 24.75 -12.73 -12.07
N ILE A 367 24.62 -12.74 -10.75
CA ILE A 367 23.32 -12.72 -10.06
C ILE A 367 22.84 -11.28 -10.11
N LYS A 368 21.76 -11.00 -10.87
CA LYS A 368 21.18 -9.65 -10.94
C LYS A 368 20.80 -9.18 -9.54
N ALA A 369 21.59 -8.28 -8.98
CA ALA A 369 21.25 -7.55 -7.78
C ALA A 369 20.03 -6.67 -8.11
N GLU A 370 18.89 -6.97 -7.51
CA GLU A 370 17.86 -5.94 -7.31
C GLU A 370 18.55 -4.79 -6.58
N ARG A 371 18.55 -3.58 -7.15
CA ARG A 371 19.09 -2.39 -6.49
C ARG A 371 18.44 -2.23 -5.13
N ARG A 372 19.13 -2.67 -4.08
CA ARG A 372 18.65 -2.69 -2.69
C ARG A 372 19.63 -1.94 -1.80
N MET A 373 19.12 -1.31 -0.75
CA MET A 373 19.96 -0.63 0.24
C MET A 373 20.84 -1.64 0.99
N VAL A 374 22.08 -1.23 1.26
CA VAL A 374 23.05 -1.93 2.11
C VAL A 374 22.41 -2.19 3.49
N GLY A 375 22.41 -3.45 3.92
CA GLY A 375 21.80 -3.88 5.20
C GLY A 375 20.34 -4.33 5.12
N SER A 376 19.72 -4.39 3.93
CA SER A 376 18.39 -5.00 3.77
C SER A 376 18.40 -6.52 3.95
N VAL A 377 17.39 -7.02 4.66
CA VAL A 377 17.23 -8.45 4.99
C VAL A 377 17.01 -9.27 3.70
N ARG A 378 17.78 -10.36 3.53
CA ARG A 378 17.68 -11.28 2.39
C ARG A 378 16.86 -12.51 2.75
N GLU A 379 16.03 -12.97 1.81
CA GLU A 379 15.50 -14.34 1.85
C GLU A 379 16.58 -15.32 1.35
N PRO A 380 16.75 -16.48 2.02
CA PRO A 380 17.72 -17.48 1.62
C PRO A 380 17.30 -18.12 0.28
N LYS A 381 18.00 -17.78 -0.81
CA LYS A 381 17.86 -18.50 -2.08
C LYS A 381 18.72 -19.76 -2.04
N SER A 382 18.23 -20.87 -2.56
CA SER A 382 18.98 -22.13 -2.68
C SER A 382 19.55 -22.26 -4.11
N GLY A 383 20.87 -22.32 -4.24
CA GLY A 383 21.58 -22.52 -5.52
C GLY A 383 23.07 -22.77 -5.30
N GLU A 384 23.74 -23.40 -6.26
CA GLU A 384 25.19 -23.66 -6.21
C GLU A 384 25.98 -22.34 -6.15
N GLU A 385 25.54 -21.30 -6.88
CA GLU A 385 26.17 -19.98 -6.84
C GLU A 385 26.06 -19.30 -5.47
N GLU A 386 24.91 -19.41 -4.81
CA GLU A 386 24.73 -18.86 -3.46
C GLU A 386 25.64 -19.61 -2.45
N SER A 387 25.86 -20.91 -2.64
CA SER A 387 26.79 -21.67 -1.80
C SER A 387 28.23 -21.17 -1.96
N TRP A 388 28.69 -20.91 -3.18
CA TRP A 388 30.03 -20.36 -3.40
C TRP A 388 30.17 -18.95 -2.83
N ILE A 389 29.15 -18.09 -3.00
CA ILE A 389 29.15 -16.74 -2.42
C ILE A 389 29.26 -16.80 -0.90
N ARG A 390 28.55 -17.72 -0.23
CA ARG A 390 28.64 -17.86 1.23
C ARG A 390 30.03 -18.28 1.71
N VAL A 391 30.63 -19.29 1.06
CA VAL A 391 31.99 -19.75 1.41
C VAL A 391 33.01 -18.63 1.18
N LEU A 392 32.96 -17.97 0.02
CA LEU A 392 33.86 -16.87 -0.31
C LEU A 392 33.70 -15.68 0.64
N MET A 393 32.46 -15.31 1.01
CA MET A 393 32.24 -14.25 1.98
C MET A 393 32.84 -14.56 3.36
N ASP A 394 32.76 -15.81 3.80
CA ASP A 394 33.36 -16.21 5.09
C ASP A 394 34.89 -16.15 5.02
N GLU A 395 35.48 -16.63 3.92
CA GLU A 395 36.91 -16.55 3.67
C GLU A 395 37.38 -15.09 3.56
N ASP A 396 36.73 -14.26 2.75
CA ASP A 396 37.11 -12.86 2.49
C ASP A 396 37.14 -12.01 3.78
N LEU A 397 36.20 -12.25 4.69
CA LEU A 397 36.04 -11.50 5.94
C LEU A 397 36.86 -12.06 7.12
N GLU A 398 37.53 -13.21 6.94
CA GLU A 398 38.26 -13.91 8.01
C GLU A 398 39.26 -13.00 8.74
N LYS A 399 40.16 -12.34 8.00
CA LYS A 399 41.21 -11.49 8.58
C LYS A 399 40.68 -10.20 9.20
N LEU A 400 39.54 -9.71 8.72
CA LEU A 400 38.85 -8.51 9.25
C LEU A 400 38.22 -8.77 10.62
N CYS A 401 37.75 -10.01 10.84
CA CYS A 401 36.93 -10.37 11.99
C CYS A 401 37.65 -10.10 13.33
N THR A 402 38.95 -10.43 13.42
CA THR A 402 39.70 -10.28 14.68
C THR A 402 39.86 -8.81 15.11
N PRO A 403 40.35 -7.88 14.26
CA PRO A 403 40.38 -6.46 14.59
C PRO A 403 39.01 -5.87 14.94
N LEU A 404 37.97 -6.22 14.17
CA LEU A 404 36.59 -5.79 14.43
C LEU A 404 36.14 -6.23 15.84
N LYS A 405 36.31 -7.52 16.16
CA LYS A 405 35.93 -8.10 17.45
C LYS A 405 36.62 -7.41 18.61
N VAL A 406 37.95 -7.23 18.53
CA VAL A 406 38.72 -6.58 19.60
C VAL A 406 38.22 -5.15 19.85
N ARG A 407 37.98 -4.37 18.79
CA ARG A 407 37.52 -2.98 18.91
C ARG A 407 36.11 -2.89 19.48
N VAL A 408 35.17 -3.69 18.97
CA VAL A 408 33.80 -3.71 19.48
C VAL A 408 33.77 -4.16 20.94
N GLN A 409 34.52 -5.20 21.29
CA GLN A 409 34.61 -5.71 22.66
C GLN A 409 35.20 -4.68 23.63
N GLN A 410 36.21 -3.91 23.22
CA GLN A 410 36.76 -2.80 24.01
C GLN A 410 35.69 -1.72 24.26
N THR A 411 34.95 -1.35 23.22
CA THR A 411 33.86 -0.36 23.34
C THR A 411 32.77 -0.85 24.28
N ILE A 412 32.34 -2.12 24.19
CA ILE A 412 31.34 -2.71 25.09
C ILE A 412 31.81 -2.62 26.55
N ARG A 413 33.05 -3.05 26.83
CA ARG A 413 33.60 -3.11 28.19
C ARG A 413 33.84 -1.75 28.84
N SER A 414 33.98 -0.69 28.03
CA SER A 414 34.17 0.68 28.54
C SER A 414 32.85 1.40 28.82
N GLN A 415 31.69 0.77 28.60
CA GLN A 415 30.40 1.41 28.86
C GLN A 415 30.02 1.30 30.33
N GLU A 416 29.73 2.45 30.95
CA GLU A 416 29.18 2.53 32.32
C GLU A 416 27.65 2.73 32.31
N GLY A 417 27.07 3.21 31.21
CA GLY A 417 25.65 3.49 31.09
C GLY A 417 24.84 2.28 30.63
N SER A 418 23.75 1.96 31.35
CA SER A 418 22.85 0.84 31.00
C SER A 418 22.12 1.06 29.66
N ILE A 419 21.70 2.29 29.36
CA ILE A 419 21.01 2.64 28.10
C ILE A 419 21.93 2.42 26.89
N THR A 420 23.16 2.94 26.95
CA THR A 420 24.13 2.79 25.85
C THR A 420 24.54 1.33 25.66
N SER A 421 24.75 0.61 26.77
CA SER A 421 25.06 -0.84 26.72
C SER A 421 23.94 -1.63 26.06
N TYR A 422 22.68 -1.32 26.38
CA TYR A 422 21.50 -1.94 25.75
C TYR A 422 21.38 -1.62 24.26
N LYS A 423 21.58 -0.34 23.87
CA LYS A 423 21.58 0.07 22.46
C LYS A 423 22.64 -0.68 21.63
N ILE A 424 23.83 -0.88 22.19
CA ILE A 424 24.90 -1.65 21.54
C ILE A 424 24.53 -3.13 21.44
N ALA A 425 23.94 -3.72 22.48
CA ALA A 425 23.47 -5.11 22.45
C ALA A 425 22.43 -5.34 21.35
N ASN A 426 21.39 -4.50 21.27
CA ASN A 426 20.37 -4.58 20.22
C ASN A 426 20.95 -4.36 18.82
N LEU A 427 21.92 -3.46 18.69
CA LEU A 427 22.61 -3.21 17.42
C LEU A 427 23.40 -4.44 16.96
N LEU A 428 24.14 -5.08 17.87
CA LEU A 428 24.91 -6.29 17.59
C LEU A 428 24.00 -7.46 17.23
N GLU A 429 22.89 -7.61 17.95
CA GLU A 429 21.89 -8.64 17.67
C GLU A 429 21.27 -8.44 16.27
N PHE A 430 20.91 -7.20 15.91
CA PHE A 430 20.43 -6.87 14.58
C PHE A 430 21.42 -7.27 13.47
N TYR A 431 22.70 -6.87 13.60
CA TYR A 431 23.73 -7.24 12.63
C TYR A 431 24.06 -8.73 12.64
N MET A 432 23.99 -9.40 13.79
CA MET A 432 24.16 -10.85 13.91
C MET A 432 23.07 -11.58 13.11
N ILE A 433 21.80 -11.20 13.25
CA ILE A 433 20.68 -11.80 12.51
C ILE A 433 20.86 -11.60 11.01
N ILE A 434 21.24 -10.39 10.59
CA ILE A 434 21.54 -10.10 9.18
C ILE A 434 22.66 -11.03 8.69
N MET A 435 23.74 -11.19 9.47
CA MET A 435 24.88 -11.99 9.04
C MET A 435 24.63 -13.50 8.98
N ARG A 436 23.85 -14.02 9.93
CA ARG A 436 23.40 -15.41 9.88
C ARG A 436 22.59 -15.70 8.61
N ARG A 437 21.80 -14.73 8.13
CA ARG A 437 21.04 -14.87 6.88
C ARG A 437 21.90 -14.69 5.62
N THR A 438 22.95 -13.87 5.65
CA THR A 438 23.77 -13.59 4.45
C THR A 438 24.85 -14.63 4.21
N VAL A 439 25.62 -15.02 5.24
CA VAL A 439 26.78 -15.92 5.11
C VAL A 439 26.50 -17.30 5.70
N GLY A 440 25.62 -17.38 6.71
CA GLY A 440 25.27 -18.61 7.42
C GLY A 440 25.65 -18.54 8.90
N GLU A 441 25.11 -19.45 9.70
CA GLU A 441 25.35 -19.47 11.16
C GLU A 441 26.79 -19.88 11.52
N GLU A 442 27.39 -20.76 10.72
CA GLU A 442 28.73 -21.29 10.97
C GLU A 442 29.88 -20.36 10.53
N ALA A 443 29.55 -19.23 9.90
CA ALA A 443 30.56 -18.27 9.46
C ALA A 443 31.30 -17.66 10.64
N ILE A 444 32.60 -17.38 10.47
CA ILE A 444 33.48 -16.83 11.50
C ILE A 444 32.92 -15.51 12.05
N LEU A 445 32.46 -14.63 11.16
CA LEU A 445 31.86 -13.36 11.55
C LEU A 445 30.51 -13.53 12.24
N SER A 446 29.68 -14.49 11.84
CA SER A 446 28.42 -14.81 12.53
C SER A 446 28.67 -15.31 13.96
N ARG A 447 29.65 -16.20 14.17
CA ARG A 447 30.05 -16.66 15.50
C ARG A 447 30.63 -15.51 16.34
N ALA A 448 31.49 -14.67 15.75
CA ALA A 448 32.06 -13.52 16.45
C ALA A 448 31.00 -12.51 16.88
N LEU A 449 29.99 -12.23 16.05
CA LEU A 449 28.87 -11.36 16.41
C LEU A 449 27.99 -11.98 17.49
N SER A 450 27.79 -13.30 17.47
CA SER A 450 27.10 -14.03 18.55
C SER A 450 27.80 -13.85 19.89
N GLU A 451 29.12 -14.09 19.94
CA GLU A 451 29.92 -13.90 21.15
C GLU A 451 29.93 -12.43 21.63
N LEU A 452 30.02 -11.47 20.70
CA LEU A 452 29.97 -10.04 21.06
C LEU A 452 28.59 -9.65 21.62
N THR A 453 27.52 -10.22 21.08
CA THR A 453 26.15 -10.00 21.56
C THR A 453 25.98 -10.55 22.97
N GLU A 454 26.47 -11.76 23.25
CA GLU A 454 26.49 -12.35 24.59
C GLU A 454 27.26 -11.48 25.59
N ILE A 455 28.45 -11.00 25.21
CA ILE A 455 29.26 -10.11 26.05
C ILE A 455 28.53 -8.77 26.29
N ALA A 456 27.87 -8.20 25.28
CA ALA A 456 27.13 -6.95 25.41
C ALA A 456 25.95 -7.07 26.38
N TYR A 457 25.16 -8.15 26.28
CA TYR A 457 24.08 -8.42 27.23
C TYR A 457 24.60 -8.69 28.65
N THR A 458 25.72 -9.40 28.80
CA THR A 458 26.36 -9.62 30.11
C THR A 458 26.74 -8.29 30.78
N VAL A 459 27.43 -7.41 30.05
CA VAL A 459 27.83 -6.08 30.57
C VAL A 459 26.60 -5.22 30.89
N PHE A 460 25.56 -5.30 30.06
CA PHE A 460 24.29 -4.63 30.31
C PHE A 460 23.64 -5.08 31.62
N PHE A 461 23.47 -6.39 31.83
CA PHE A 461 22.86 -6.93 33.06
C PHE A 461 23.73 -6.68 34.30
N ASP A 462 25.05 -6.73 34.18
CA ASP A 462 25.96 -6.37 35.27
C ASP A 462 25.81 -4.88 35.68
N THR A 463 25.62 -4.01 34.69
CA THR A 463 25.36 -2.58 34.91
C THR A 463 24.01 -2.35 35.58
N LEU A 464 22.96 -3.07 35.16
CA LEU A 464 21.65 -3.01 35.81
C LEU A 464 21.72 -3.51 37.26
N ALA A 465 22.40 -4.63 37.51
CA ALA A 465 22.59 -5.16 38.85
C ALA A 465 23.38 -4.18 39.74
N ALA A 466 24.36 -3.47 39.19
CA ALA A 466 25.09 -2.41 39.90
C ALA A 466 24.18 -1.23 40.25
N HIS A 467 23.34 -0.75 39.32
CA HIS A 467 22.33 0.29 39.60
C HIS A 467 21.34 -0.15 40.68
N GLY A 468 20.80 -1.38 40.60
CA GLY A 468 19.88 -1.92 41.61
C GLY A 468 20.50 -1.99 43.01
N ARG A 469 21.78 -2.42 43.11
CA ARG A 469 22.52 -2.40 44.39
C ARG A 469 22.75 -0.97 44.90
N SER A 470 22.99 -0.02 44.01
CA SER A 470 23.18 1.40 44.37
C SER A 470 21.94 2.00 45.01
N LEU A 471 20.75 1.72 44.44
CA LEU A 471 19.46 2.18 44.97
C LEU A 471 19.23 1.73 46.42
N LEU A 472 19.66 0.51 46.77
CA LEU A 472 19.44 -0.08 48.09
C LEU A 472 20.51 0.28 49.13
N ARG A 473 21.56 1.01 48.76
CA ARG A 473 22.74 1.24 49.61
C ARG A 473 22.55 2.33 50.66
N PHE A 474 21.91 3.44 50.30
CA PHE A 474 21.72 4.60 51.17
C PHE A 474 20.24 4.98 51.19
N LEU A 475 19.50 4.39 52.14
CA LEU A 475 18.07 4.64 52.30
C LEU A 475 17.83 5.59 53.48
N HIS A 476 16.93 6.54 53.26
CA HIS A 476 16.41 7.43 54.28
C HIS A 476 14.90 7.18 54.46
N PRO A 477 14.31 7.52 55.62
CA PRO A 477 12.85 7.51 55.76
C PRO A 477 12.20 8.39 54.68
N ALA A 478 10.99 8.02 54.26
CA ALA A 478 10.21 8.84 53.32
C ALA A 478 9.97 10.24 53.88
N GLU A 479 10.03 11.25 53.00
CA GLU A 479 9.76 12.64 53.34
C GLU A 479 8.30 12.84 53.78
N ASP A 480 8.03 13.91 54.52
CA ASP A 480 6.68 14.19 55.07
C ASP A 480 5.63 14.48 53.99
N ASP A 481 6.06 14.78 52.77
CA ASP A 481 5.17 14.99 51.63
C ASP A 481 4.70 13.67 50.98
N LEU A 482 5.26 12.53 51.42
CA LEU A 482 4.98 11.16 50.99
C LEU A 482 5.06 10.96 49.46
N ALA A 483 5.80 11.83 48.76
CA ALA A 483 5.95 11.75 47.31
C ALA A 483 6.92 10.63 46.89
N ALA A 484 6.79 10.19 45.63
CA ALA A 484 7.74 9.26 45.03
C ALA A 484 9.18 9.84 45.10
N PRO A 485 10.14 9.13 45.72
CA PRO A 485 11.51 9.61 45.92
C PRO A 485 12.24 9.92 44.62
N ILE A 486 13.16 10.89 44.62
CA ILE A 486 13.93 11.27 43.42
C ILE A 486 14.73 10.08 42.87
N SER A 487 15.32 9.27 43.75
CA SER A 487 16.03 8.04 43.36
C SER A 487 15.15 7.05 42.59
N LEU A 488 13.85 6.96 42.93
CA LEU A 488 12.88 6.15 42.21
C LEU A 488 12.61 6.73 40.82
N ARG A 489 12.42 8.05 40.74
CA ARG A 489 12.12 8.76 39.49
C ARG A 489 13.26 8.65 38.49
N ASP A 490 14.50 8.86 38.96
CA ASP A 490 15.69 8.76 38.12
C ASP A 490 15.86 7.34 37.56
N ALA A 491 15.69 6.32 38.42
CA ALA A 491 15.82 4.94 38.00
C ALA A 491 14.69 4.50 37.06
N ALA A 492 13.45 4.97 37.29
CA ALA A 492 12.31 4.72 36.41
C ALA A 492 12.45 5.43 35.05
N GLN A 493 13.06 6.61 35.01
CA GLN A 493 13.36 7.32 33.77
C GLN A 493 14.37 6.53 32.92
N VAL A 494 15.42 5.97 33.53
CA VAL A 494 16.35 5.05 32.84
C VAL A 494 15.61 3.83 32.28
N LEU A 495 14.71 3.23 33.06
CA LEU A 495 13.88 2.11 32.59
C LEU A 495 13.00 2.52 31.40
N LYS A 496 12.39 3.70 31.45
CA LYS A 496 11.56 4.24 30.35
C LYS A 496 12.34 4.39 29.06
N GLU A 497 13.58 4.85 29.13
CA GLU A 497 14.45 4.98 27.94
C GLU A 497 14.85 3.61 27.37
N ILE A 498 15.14 2.63 28.22
CA ILE A 498 15.40 1.25 27.78
C ILE A 498 14.16 0.64 27.11
N MET A 499 12.98 0.82 27.71
CA MET A 499 11.70 0.37 27.14
C MET A 499 11.39 1.04 25.80
N ALA A 500 11.65 2.34 25.65
CA ALA A 500 11.46 3.04 24.37
C ALA A 500 12.40 2.51 23.27
N VAL A 501 13.65 2.15 23.62
CA VAL A 501 14.58 1.51 22.67
C VAL A 501 14.06 0.13 22.28
N TYR A 502 13.54 -0.66 23.22
CA TYR A 502 12.98 -1.99 22.95
C TYR A 502 11.71 -1.91 22.08
N ASP A 503 10.78 -1.01 22.40
CA ASP A 503 9.54 -0.76 21.64
C ASP A 503 9.82 -0.39 20.18
N SER A 504 10.79 0.50 19.95
CA SER A 504 11.24 0.84 18.59
C SER A 504 11.88 -0.33 17.83
N SER A 505 12.41 -1.31 18.56
CA SER A 505 13.00 -2.53 17.97
C SER A 505 11.90 -3.53 17.59
N LEU A 506 10.84 -3.66 18.39
CA LEU A 506 9.66 -4.52 18.07
C LEU A 506 8.94 -4.04 16.79
N LEU A 507 8.75 -2.73 16.63
CA LEU A 507 8.09 -2.15 15.45
C LEU A 507 8.90 -2.39 14.15
N ARG A 508 10.22 -2.62 14.26
CA ARG A 508 11.07 -2.96 13.11
C ARG A 508 10.81 -4.37 12.57
N ASP A 509 10.35 -5.30 13.41
CA ASP A 509 10.05 -6.68 12.99
C ASP A 509 8.73 -6.79 12.22
N GLU A 510 7.74 -5.94 12.53
CA GLU A 510 6.43 -5.94 11.86
C GLU A 510 6.52 -5.45 10.41
N HIS A 511 7.33 -4.41 10.16
CA HIS A 511 7.47 -3.81 8.82
C HIS A 511 8.39 -4.61 7.87
N GLN A 512 9.21 -5.55 8.37
CA GLN A 512 10.15 -6.34 7.56
C GLN A 512 9.73 -7.80 7.36
N GLY A 513 8.44 -8.10 7.49
CA GLY A 513 7.89 -9.40 7.12
C GLY A 513 8.35 -10.54 8.04
N GLY A 514 7.83 -10.57 9.26
CA GLY A 514 7.80 -11.78 10.09
C GLY A 514 9.16 -12.28 10.57
N ILE A 515 9.99 -11.41 11.14
CA ILE A 515 11.12 -11.86 11.94
C ILE A 515 10.61 -12.13 13.35
N SER A 516 10.12 -13.35 13.61
CA SER A 516 10.00 -13.80 15.00
C SER A 516 11.41 -13.92 15.57
N LEU A 517 11.79 -12.98 16.44
CA LEU A 517 12.96 -13.06 17.29
C LEU A 517 12.74 -14.17 18.34
N ASN A 518 12.74 -15.42 17.89
CA ASN A 518 12.69 -16.58 18.79
C ASN A 518 14.11 -16.83 19.31
N GLY A 519 14.55 -15.99 20.23
CA GLY A 519 15.79 -16.16 20.98
C GLY A 519 15.50 -16.00 22.46
N GLU A 520 15.89 -16.98 23.27
CA GLU A 520 15.81 -16.98 24.74
C GLU A 520 16.45 -15.72 25.39
N MET A 521 17.25 -14.95 24.63
CA MET A 521 17.87 -13.68 25.04
C MET A 521 16.90 -12.48 25.10
N GLN A 522 15.70 -12.57 24.52
CA GLN A 522 14.77 -11.43 24.42
C GLN A 522 13.63 -11.44 25.42
N ASN A 523 13.69 -12.23 26.49
CA ASN A 523 12.70 -12.07 27.53
C ASN A 523 12.96 -10.76 28.31
N PHE A 524 12.37 -9.67 27.83
CA PHE A 524 12.44 -8.35 28.45
C PHE A 524 11.90 -8.38 29.90
N ASP A 525 11.15 -9.40 30.29
CA ASP A 525 10.75 -9.64 31.69
C ASP A 525 11.96 -9.72 32.63
N THR A 526 13.09 -10.28 32.17
CA THR A 526 14.32 -10.34 32.99
C THR A 526 14.92 -8.95 33.23
N THR A 527 14.89 -8.09 32.21
CA THR A 527 15.29 -6.68 32.30
C THR A 527 14.33 -5.89 33.20
N LEU A 528 13.02 -6.11 33.03
CA LEU A 528 12.00 -5.50 33.88
C LEU A 528 12.18 -5.92 35.34
N ALA A 529 12.35 -7.20 35.63
CA ALA A 529 12.58 -7.70 36.98
C ALA A 529 13.85 -7.09 37.60
N ALA A 530 14.96 -7.08 36.85
CA ALA A 530 16.24 -6.55 37.31
C ALA A 530 16.19 -5.05 37.70
N MET A 531 15.27 -4.27 37.13
CA MET A 531 15.09 -2.85 37.45
C MET A 531 13.95 -2.59 38.43
N VAL A 532 12.78 -3.21 38.21
CA VAL A 532 11.56 -2.97 39.00
C VAL A 532 11.67 -3.59 40.40
N ASP A 533 12.24 -4.79 40.55
CA ASP A 533 12.34 -5.43 41.88
C ASP A 533 13.17 -4.62 42.88
N PRO A 534 14.37 -4.12 42.53
CA PRO A 534 15.12 -3.22 43.42
C PRO A 534 14.40 -1.92 43.74
N MET A 535 13.64 -1.35 42.78
CA MET A 535 12.83 -0.14 43.00
C MET A 535 11.69 -0.40 44.00
N LEU A 536 11.00 -1.53 43.87
CA LEU A 536 9.93 -1.92 44.80
C LEU A 536 10.49 -2.21 46.19
N GLU A 537 11.62 -2.93 46.28
CA GLU A 537 12.29 -3.21 47.53
C GLU A 537 12.79 -1.93 48.22
N MET A 538 13.30 -0.97 47.46
CA MET A 538 13.65 0.36 47.96
C MET A 538 12.44 1.04 48.60
N CYS A 539 11.30 1.08 47.90
CA CYS A 539 10.08 1.69 48.43
C CYS A 539 9.62 1.02 49.72
N ARG A 540 9.59 -0.32 49.77
CA ARG A 540 9.21 -1.09 50.98
C ARG A 540 10.13 -0.79 52.17
N ARG A 541 11.45 -0.75 51.96
CA ARG A 541 12.42 -0.44 53.03
C ARG A 541 12.29 1.00 53.52
N MET A 542 12.07 1.96 52.62
CA MET A 542 11.85 3.36 52.98
C MET A 542 10.57 3.54 53.81
N ALA A 543 9.49 2.83 53.44
CA ALA A 543 8.25 2.81 54.21
C ALA A 543 8.44 2.23 55.61
N ALA A 544 9.10 1.07 55.72
CA ALA A 544 9.35 0.38 57.00
C ALA A 544 10.27 1.19 57.95
N LEU A 545 11.13 2.07 57.44
CA LEU A 545 11.92 2.98 58.28
C LEU A 545 11.06 4.04 58.98
N ARG A 546 9.87 4.35 58.43
CA ARG A 546 8.93 5.34 58.96
C ARG A 546 7.93 4.74 59.96
N GLU A 547 7.61 3.45 59.84
CA GLU A 547 6.75 2.70 60.79
C GLU A 547 7.28 2.64 62.24
N LYS A 548 8.52 3.08 62.52
CA LYS A 548 9.12 3.04 63.86
C LYS A 548 8.86 4.27 64.74
N GLY A 549 8.01 5.22 64.30
CA GLY A 549 7.63 6.43 65.05
C GLY A 549 6.12 6.47 65.37
N GLU A 550 5.75 6.81 66.61
CA GLU A 550 4.38 6.66 67.15
C GLU A 550 3.24 7.34 66.35
N LYS A 551 2.12 6.61 66.21
CA LYS A 551 0.74 6.99 65.78
C LYS A 551 0.61 7.71 64.42
N GLY A 552 0.23 6.94 63.41
CA GLY A 552 0.06 7.34 61.99
C GLY A 552 0.61 6.31 61.00
N GLU A 553 1.24 5.25 61.53
CA GLU A 553 2.15 4.32 60.84
C GLU A 553 1.58 3.63 59.59
N LYS A 554 0.30 3.21 59.60
CA LYS A 554 -0.31 2.47 58.49
C LYS A 554 -0.85 3.37 57.38
N TRP A 555 -1.54 4.45 57.75
CA TRP A 555 -2.07 5.46 56.84
C TRP A 555 -0.98 6.05 55.94
N GLU A 556 0.09 6.57 56.55
CA GLU A 556 1.16 7.26 55.81
C GLU A 556 1.99 6.28 54.97
N THR A 557 2.19 5.06 55.46
CA THR A 557 2.83 3.97 54.71
C THR A 557 2.03 3.61 53.46
N ALA A 558 0.71 3.46 53.59
CA ALA A 558 -0.15 3.15 52.45
C ALA A 558 -0.20 4.29 51.41
N ILE A 559 -0.25 5.57 51.86
CA ILE A 559 -0.16 6.73 50.95
C ILE A 559 1.17 6.74 50.19
N PHE A 560 2.30 6.58 50.90
CA PHE A 560 3.62 6.57 50.28
C PHE A 560 3.77 5.42 49.27
N MET A 561 3.31 4.23 49.63
CA MET A 561 3.36 3.06 48.74
C MET A 561 2.49 3.27 47.50
N ILE A 562 1.26 3.79 47.63
CA ILE A 562 0.40 4.11 46.48
C ILE A 562 1.08 5.14 45.58
N ASN A 563 1.63 6.23 46.14
CA ASN A 563 2.33 7.25 45.34
C ASN A 563 3.51 6.68 44.55
N CYS A 564 4.31 5.79 45.15
CA CYS A 564 5.44 5.12 44.48
C CYS A 564 4.98 4.12 43.41
N LEU A 565 4.00 3.28 43.74
CA LEU A 565 3.48 2.24 42.84
C LEU A 565 2.75 2.84 41.65
N THR A 566 1.90 3.87 41.84
CA THR A 566 1.21 4.54 40.74
C THR A 566 2.19 5.29 39.83
N TYR A 567 3.28 5.84 40.38
CA TYR A 567 4.33 6.44 39.56
C TYR A 567 5.00 5.38 38.66
N LEU A 568 5.42 4.25 39.23
CA LEU A 568 5.98 3.13 38.46
C LEU A 568 4.99 2.58 37.42
N GLN A 569 3.72 2.40 37.81
CA GLN A 569 2.67 1.94 36.92
C GLN A 569 2.49 2.89 35.72
N GLY A 570 2.49 4.21 35.95
CA GLY A 570 2.41 5.20 34.88
C GLY A 570 3.61 5.19 33.91
N VAL A 571 4.78 4.74 34.37
CA VAL A 571 5.96 4.54 33.50
C VAL A 571 5.80 3.29 32.63
N LEU A 572 5.18 2.22 33.15
CA LEU A 572 4.98 0.95 32.44
C LEU A 572 3.79 0.99 31.46
N GLN A 573 2.65 1.58 31.84
CA GLN A 573 1.38 1.54 31.08
C GLN A 573 1.46 2.02 29.62
N GLY A 574 2.49 2.79 29.25
CA GLY A 574 2.72 3.23 27.87
C GLY A 574 3.21 2.12 26.92
N PHE A 575 3.56 0.94 27.44
CA PHE A 575 4.20 -0.14 26.68
C PHE A 575 3.44 -1.46 26.84
N SER A 576 2.94 -2.03 25.73
CA SER A 576 2.07 -3.21 25.73
C SER A 576 2.74 -4.46 26.32
N PHE A 577 4.04 -4.66 26.08
CA PHE A 577 4.82 -5.79 26.60
C PHE A 577 5.02 -5.77 28.12
N THR A 578 4.67 -4.68 28.81
CA THR A 578 4.78 -4.58 30.28
C THR A 578 3.48 -4.91 31.01
N ALA A 579 2.41 -5.27 30.28
CA ALA A 579 1.06 -5.39 30.82
C ALA A 579 0.96 -6.36 32.02
N ALA A 580 1.67 -7.49 31.98
CA ALA A 580 1.70 -8.44 33.10
C ALA A 580 2.23 -7.79 34.37
N ARG A 581 3.37 -7.09 34.27
CA ARG A 581 4.00 -6.42 35.41
C ARG A 581 3.20 -5.20 35.89
N ALA A 582 2.58 -4.46 34.97
CA ALA A 582 1.68 -3.37 35.32
C ALA A 582 0.44 -3.87 36.07
N SER A 583 -0.07 -5.06 35.76
CA SER A 583 -1.18 -5.70 36.46
C SER A 583 -0.79 -6.14 37.88
N GLU A 584 0.43 -6.66 38.08
CA GLU A 584 0.93 -6.96 39.43
C GLU A 584 1.04 -5.71 40.31
N LEU A 585 1.47 -4.58 39.75
CA LEU A 585 1.48 -3.30 40.48
C LEU A 585 0.06 -2.82 40.81
N ASP A 586 -0.90 -3.04 39.91
CA ASP A 586 -2.30 -2.67 40.12
C ASP A 586 -2.91 -3.44 41.30
N GLN A 587 -2.65 -4.75 41.39
CA GLN A 587 -3.08 -5.57 42.52
C GLN A 587 -2.51 -5.07 43.86
N LEU A 588 -1.22 -4.71 43.89
CA LEU A 588 -0.59 -4.13 45.08
C LEU A 588 -1.20 -2.76 45.43
N ILE A 589 -1.51 -1.93 44.43
CA ILE A 589 -2.18 -0.64 44.64
C ILE A 589 -3.56 -0.87 45.27
N ASP A 590 -4.34 -1.82 44.75
CA ASP A 590 -5.68 -2.15 45.28
C ASP A 590 -5.63 -2.64 46.73
N GLU A 591 -4.62 -3.43 47.12
CA GLU A 591 -4.41 -3.87 48.50
C GLU A 591 -4.18 -2.68 49.47
N TYR A 592 -3.32 -1.74 49.09
CA TYR A 592 -3.09 -0.53 49.89
C TYR A 592 -4.30 0.42 49.88
N GLN A 593 -5.04 0.51 48.76
CA GLN A 593 -6.29 1.29 48.68
C GLN A 593 -7.37 0.72 49.61
N ALA A 594 -7.50 -0.61 49.69
CA ALA A 594 -8.45 -1.24 50.61
C ALA A 594 -8.09 -0.92 52.07
N THR A 595 -6.79 -0.93 52.39
CA THR A 595 -6.29 -0.57 53.72
C THR A 595 -6.61 0.89 54.07
N LEU A 596 -6.35 1.84 53.15
CA LEU A 596 -6.73 3.25 53.34
C LEU A 596 -8.24 3.45 53.43
N THR A 597 -9.02 2.71 52.65
CA THR A 597 -10.49 2.81 52.68
C THR A 597 -11.05 2.38 54.02
N GLU A 598 -10.48 1.33 54.64
CA GLU A 598 -10.87 0.90 55.98
C GLU A 598 -10.55 1.97 57.03
N GLU A 599 -9.31 2.46 57.08
CA GLU A 599 -8.91 3.48 58.04
C GLU A 599 -9.64 4.81 57.85
N HIS A 600 -9.92 5.19 56.59
CA HIS A 600 -10.71 6.39 56.28
C HIS A 600 -12.17 6.23 56.68
N PHE A 601 -12.75 5.05 56.50
CA PHE A 601 -14.10 4.73 56.94
C PHE A 601 -14.24 4.79 58.47
N GLU A 602 -13.32 4.16 59.22
CA GLU A 602 -13.37 4.16 60.69
C GLU A 602 -13.30 5.58 61.26
N ASP A 603 -12.43 6.42 60.71
CA ASP A 603 -12.30 7.82 61.13
C ASP A 603 -13.55 8.65 60.80
N MET A 604 -14.07 8.55 59.57
CA MET A 604 -15.32 9.23 59.20
C MET A 604 -16.51 8.74 60.02
N LEU A 605 -16.55 7.45 60.37
CA LEU A 605 -17.60 6.91 61.22
C LEU A 605 -17.53 7.52 62.64
N ASN A 606 -16.33 7.76 63.16
CA ASN A 606 -16.13 8.46 64.43
C ASN A 606 -16.57 9.93 64.34
N GLU A 607 -16.09 10.66 63.34
CA GLU A 607 -16.43 12.08 63.12
C GLU A 607 -17.94 12.28 62.92
N SER A 608 -18.61 11.31 62.27
CA SER A 608 -20.05 11.34 62.05
C SER A 608 -20.88 11.19 63.34
N GLY A 609 -20.27 10.73 64.44
CA GLY A 609 -20.94 10.42 65.70
C GLY A 609 -21.77 9.13 65.70
N LEU A 610 -21.85 8.40 64.57
CA LEU A 610 -22.65 7.18 64.43
C LEU A 610 -21.99 5.92 65.02
N GLN A 611 -20.68 5.97 65.34
CA GLN A 611 -19.89 4.80 65.72
C GLN A 611 -20.48 4.01 66.91
N GLU A 612 -20.78 4.68 68.02
CA GLU A 612 -21.29 4.03 69.24
C GLU A 612 -22.69 3.44 69.01
N LEU A 613 -23.55 4.17 68.28
CA LEU A 613 -24.88 3.70 67.93
C LEU A 613 -24.83 2.46 67.01
N TYR A 614 -23.89 2.45 66.06
CA TYR A 614 -23.66 1.30 65.18
C TYR A 614 -23.20 0.06 65.96
N LYS A 615 -22.28 0.22 66.92
CA LYS A 615 -21.85 -0.87 67.82
C LYS A 615 -23.03 -1.44 68.61
N HIS A 616 -23.89 -0.59 69.17
CA HIS A 616 -25.08 -1.05 69.90
C HIS A 616 -26.08 -1.79 69.01
N ILE A 617 -26.24 -1.39 67.74
CA ILE A 617 -27.09 -2.11 66.78
C ILE A 617 -26.55 -3.53 66.53
N ASP A 618 -25.23 -3.70 66.48
CA ASP A 618 -24.58 -5.00 66.24
C ASP A 618 -24.48 -5.87 67.49
N SER A 619 -24.32 -5.28 68.67
CA SER A 619 -24.09 -6.02 69.93
C SER A 619 -25.36 -6.34 70.72
N LYS A 620 -26.54 -5.87 70.29
CA LYS A 620 -27.79 -6.04 71.06
C LYS A 620 -28.30 -7.47 71.09
N SER A 621 -29.00 -7.82 72.17
CA SER A 621 -29.81 -9.03 72.20
C SER A 621 -31.09 -8.85 71.37
N PRO A 622 -31.63 -9.90 70.73
CA PRO A 622 -32.82 -9.79 69.87
C PRO A 622 -34.10 -9.30 70.58
N GLU A 623 -34.17 -9.46 71.90
CA GLU A 623 -35.37 -9.16 72.71
C GLU A 623 -35.35 -7.76 73.35
N GLU A 624 -34.20 -7.08 73.38
CA GLU A 624 -34.05 -5.78 74.01
C GLU A 624 -34.28 -4.61 73.02
N PRO A 625 -35.22 -3.69 73.28
CA PRO A 625 -35.46 -2.52 72.42
C PRO A 625 -34.29 -1.53 72.45
N LEU A 626 -33.86 -1.05 71.27
CA LEU A 626 -32.76 -0.07 71.15
C LEU A 626 -32.99 1.20 72.00
N SER A 627 -34.24 1.66 72.13
CA SER A 627 -34.58 2.87 72.88
C SER A 627 -34.32 2.81 74.38
N ARG A 628 -34.05 1.61 74.93
CA ARG A 628 -33.78 1.39 76.36
C ARG A 628 -32.29 1.22 76.68
N LEU A 629 -31.45 1.10 75.67
CA LEU A 629 -30.01 0.97 75.85
C LEU A 629 -29.38 2.36 76.13
N PRO A 630 -28.48 2.47 77.12
CA PRO A 630 -27.69 3.68 77.32
C PRO A 630 -26.78 3.88 76.10
N GLY A 631 -26.81 5.06 75.47
CA GLY A 631 -26.15 5.36 74.20
C GLY A 631 -27.05 5.32 72.97
N ALA A 632 -28.29 4.82 73.10
CA ALA A 632 -29.27 4.72 72.01
C ALA A 632 -30.67 5.20 72.41
N SER A 633 -30.83 5.86 73.55
CA SER A 633 -32.10 6.45 73.97
C SER A 633 -32.56 7.57 73.01
N GLY A 634 -33.84 7.97 73.05
CA GLY A 634 -34.36 9.01 72.14
C GLY A 634 -33.62 10.36 72.21
N LEU A 635 -33.13 10.74 73.40
CA LEU A 635 -32.39 11.99 73.61
C LEU A 635 -30.96 11.89 73.07
N GLU A 636 -30.30 10.75 73.27
CA GLU A 636 -28.95 10.48 72.73
C GLU A 636 -28.99 10.31 71.20
N LEU A 637 -30.02 9.66 70.66
CA LEU A 637 -30.25 9.57 69.21
C LEU A 637 -30.37 10.97 68.61
N THR A 638 -31.08 11.89 69.26
CA THR A 638 -31.21 13.27 68.80
C THR A 638 -29.85 14.00 68.81
N ALA A 639 -29.02 13.77 69.83
CA ALA A 639 -27.66 14.31 69.90
C ALA A 639 -26.74 13.73 68.81
N VAL A 640 -26.80 12.42 68.58
CA VAL A 640 -26.05 11.73 67.50
C VAL A 640 -26.47 12.26 66.14
N LEU A 641 -27.78 12.44 65.88
CA LEU A 641 -28.29 12.99 64.63
C LEU A 641 -27.89 14.47 64.44
N THR A 642 -27.78 15.23 65.53
CA THR A 642 -27.27 16.62 65.49
C THR A 642 -25.77 16.65 65.14
N SER A 643 -24.98 15.73 65.71
CA SER A 643 -23.57 15.56 65.35
C SER A 643 -23.40 15.12 63.90
N PHE A 644 -24.26 14.20 63.44
CA PHE A 644 -24.28 13.72 62.06
C PHE A 644 -24.66 14.84 61.08
N ASP A 645 -25.63 15.69 61.42
CA ASP A 645 -25.98 16.88 60.62
C ASP A 645 -24.84 17.90 60.57
N ALA A 646 -24.08 18.08 61.66
CA ALA A 646 -22.89 18.93 61.67
C ALA A 646 -21.79 18.36 60.77
N PHE A 647 -21.54 17.04 60.85
CA PHE A 647 -20.63 16.32 59.94
C PHE A 647 -21.03 16.51 58.48
N LEU A 648 -22.30 16.27 58.11
CA LEU A 648 -22.81 16.45 56.75
C LEU A 648 -22.72 17.90 56.25
N SER A 649 -22.68 18.89 57.15
CA SER A 649 -22.59 20.30 56.78
C SER A 649 -21.17 20.72 56.39
N ILE A 650 -20.15 20.00 56.87
CA ILE A 650 -18.73 20.26 56.62
C ILE A 650 -18.16 19.26 55.59
N LEU A 651 -18.82 18.12 55.40
CA LEU A 651 -18.42 17.08 54.46
C LEU A 651 -18.47 17.57 52.99
N ASP A 652 -17.33 17.45 52.30
CA ASP A 652 -17.29 17.50 50.84
C ASP A 652 -17.47 16.09 50.27
N PRO A 653 -18.50 15.80 49.45
CA PRO A 653 -18.72 14.46 48.89
C PRO A 653 -17.64 13.99 47.90
N ILE A 654 -16.77 14.90 47.43
CA ILE A 654 -15.81 14.62 46.34
C ILE A 654 -14.39 14.42 46.88
N SER A 655 -14.01 15.17 47.92
CA SER A 655 -12.63 15.19 48.40
C SER A 655 -12.53 15.23 49.93
N SER A 656 -11.47 14.63 50.45
CA SER A 656 -11.12 14.72 51.87
C SER A 656 -9.72 15.33 52.03
N PRO A 657 -9.53 16.32 52.91
CA PRO A 657 -8.21 16.86 53.23
C PRO A 657 -7.20 15.80 53.68
N ARG A 658 -7.66 14.72 54.35
CA ARG A 658 -6.81 13.61 54.82
C ARG A 658 -6.14 12.86 53.68
N LEU A 659 -6.78 12.83 52.51
CA LEU A 659 -6.27 12.19 51.30
C LEU A 659 -5.44 13.15 50.42
N GLY A 660 -5.19 14.39 50.86
CA GLY A 660 -4.47 15.42 50.09
C GLY A 660 -2.99 15.10 49.80
N LEU A 661 -2.39 14.15 50.53
CA LEU A 661 -1.03 13.67 50.29
C LEU A 661 -0.96 12.54 49.24
N LEU A 662 -2.10 12.02 48.77
CA LEU A 662 -2.14 11.16 47.58
C LEU A 662 -1.88 12.03 46.35
N ARG A 663 -0.64 11.99 45.87
CA ARG A 663 -0.17 12.70 44.68
C ARG A 663 -0.22 11.81 43.43
N ALA A 664 -1.03 10.75 43.48
CA ALA A 664 -1.21 9.83 42.38
C ALA A 664 -1.62 10.61 41.10
N PRO A 665 -1.00 10.33 39.94
CA PRO A 665 -1.39 10.95 38.67
C PRO A 665 -2.85 10.67 38.29
N ASN A 666 -3.49 9.69 38.94
CA ASN A 666 -4.92 9.45 38.85
C ASN A 666 -5.65 10.05 40.06
N PRO A 667 -6.25 11.26 39.95
CA PRO A 667 -6.99 11.90 41.04
C PRO A 667 -8.21 11.08 41.48
N ARG A 668 -8.62 10.07 40.68
CA ARG A 668 -9.75 9.19 41.01
C ARG A 668 -9.46 8.26 42.18
N ILE A 669 -8.19 7.95 42.51
CA ILE A 669 -7.88 7.05 43.63
C ILE A 669 -8.34 7.66 44.96
N ALA A 670 -7.96 8.92 45.23
CA ALA A 670 -8.39 9.62 46.43
C ALA A 670 -9.92 9.79 46.47
N THR A 671 -10.54 10.19 45.35
CA THR A 671 -12.00 10.31 45.26
C THR A 671 -12.71 8.97 45.48
N ARG A 672 -12.18 7.86 44.94
CA ARG A 672 -12.77 6.52 45.09
C ARG A 672 -12.69 6.04 46.53
N ILE A 673 -11.51 6.13 47.16
CA ILE A 673 -11.33 5.81 48.58
C ILE A 673 -12.33 6.61 49.43
N HIS A 674 -12.46 7.91 49.13
CA HIS A 674 -13.38 8.79 49.84
C HIS A 674 -14.85 8.38 49.64
N GLN A 675 -15.27 8.15 48.40
CA GLN A 675 -16.63 7.76 48.06
C GLN A 675 -17.01 6.38 48.61
N ASP A 676 -16.13 5.39 48.50
CA ASP A 676 -16.37 4.03 49.01
C ASP A 676 -16.54 4.05 50.54
N ALA A 677 -15.72 4.81 51.24
CA ALA A 677 -15.84 5.00 52.67
C ALA A 677 -17.12 5.78 53.04
N LEU A 678 -17.52 6.81 52.27
CA LEU A 678 -18.78 7.53 52.46
C LEU A 678 -20.01 6.66 52.21
N GLU A 679 -19.96 5.79 51.19
CA GLU A 679 -21.02 4.82 50.91
C GLU A 679 -21.22 3.88 52.11
N ARG A 680 -20.11 3.43 52.72
CA ARG A 680 -20.15 2.61 53.94
C ARG A 680 -20.76 3.39 55.12
N VAL A 681 -20.39 4.66 55.34
CA VAL A 681 -21.04 5.51 56.37
C VAL A 681 -22.54 5.68 56.08
N GLY A 682 -22.91 5.87 54.82
CA GLY A 682 -24.31 5.95 54.38
C GLY A 682 -25.10 4.66 54.66
N ARG A 683 -24.49 3.48 54.44
CA ARG A 683 -25.08 2.18 54.80
C ARG A 683 -25.29 2.04 56.31
N VAL A 684 -24.33 2.49 57.11
CA VAL A 684 -24.46 2.52 58.58
C VAL A 684 -25.65 3.40 58.99
N TYR A 685 -25.75 4.62 58.44
CA TYR A 685 -26.87 5.51 58.72
C TYR A 685 -28.23 4.94 58.27
N LEU A 686 -28.29 4.29 57.10
CA LEU A 686 -29.49 3.60 56.63
C LEU A 686 -29.94 2.53 57.63
N ARG A 687 -29.01 1.72 58.13
CA ARG A 687 -29.28 0.70 59.15
C ARG A 687 -29.79 1.32 60.46
N VAL A 688 -29.23 2.46 60.88
CA VAL A 688 -29.73 3.24 62.02
C VAL A 688 -31.18 3.66 61.78
N VAL A 689 -31.49 4.23 60.61
CA VAL A 689 -32.85 4.66 60.25
C VAL A 689 -33.85 3.50 60.27
N GLU A 690 -33.48 2.35 59.71
CA GLU A 690 -34.31 1.15 59.68
C GLU A 690 -34.61 0.62 61.10
N GLU A 691 -33.59 0.53 61.95
CA GLU A 691 -33.76 0.08 63.33
C GLU A 691 -34.56 1.10 64.16
N VAL A 692 -34.38 2.41 63.96
CA VAL A 692 -35.20 3.43 64.64
C VAL A 692 -36.67 3.35 64.22
N ARG A 693 -36.96 3.04 62.95
CA ARG A 693 -38.33 2.86 62.43
C ARG A 693 -38.95 1.53 62.85
N ALA A 694 -38.16 0.53 63.20
CA ALA A 694 -38.65 -0.79 63.53
C ALA A 694 -39.48 -0.75 64.85
N PRO A 695 -40.76 -1.20 64.83
CA PRO A 695 -41.62 -1.13 66.02
C PRO A 695 -41.07 -1.87 67.25
N LYS A 696 -40.27 -2.92 67.01
CA LYS A 696 -39.57 -3.71 68.05
C LYS A 696 -38.68 -2.86 68.96
N ASN A 697 -38.12 -1.75 68.44
CA ASN A 697 -37.17 -0.91 69.16
C ASN A 697 -37.82 0.25 69.94
N LYS A 698 -39.15 0.39 69.90
CA LYS A 698 -39.95 1.26 70.79
C LYS A 698 -39.47 2.72 70.90
N TYR A 699 -39.13 3.36 69.78
CA TYR A 699 -38.92 4.82 69.75
C TYR A 699 -40.25 5.57 69.68
N GLU A 700 -40.40 6.63 70.46
CA GLU A 700 -41.57 7.52 70.41
C GLU A 700 -41.47 8.43 69.19
N ALA A 701 -42.49 8.43 68.31
CA ALA A 701 -42.55 9.25 67.09
C ALA A 701 -41.27 9.21 66.23
N PRO A 702 -40.86 8.04 65.70
CA PRO A 702 -39.61 7.86 64.95
C PRO A 702 -39.49 8.74 63.70
N GLN A 703 -40.62 9.16 63.11
CA GLN A 703 -40.62 10.12 62.00
C GLN A 703 -40.25 11.54 62.42
N SER A 704 -40.53 11.93 63.66
CA SER A 704 -40.15 13.24 64.21
C SER A 704 -38.68 13.25 64.64
N LEU A 705 -38.16 12.12 65.15
CA LEU A 705 -36.77 11.99 65.60
C LEU A 705 -35.77 12.00 64.45
N LEU A 706 -36.12 11.41 63.29
CA LEU A 706 -35.25 11.35 62.10
C LEU A 706 -35.24 12.64 61.25
N GLY A 707 -35.81 13.74 61.76
CA GLY A 707 -35.82 15.06 61.14
C GLY A 707 -36.87 15.23 60.03
N SER A 708 -37.91 16.02 60.31
CA SER A 708 -38.82 16.54 59.29
C SER A 708 -38.16 17.72 58.53
N ARG A 709 -37.29 17.45 57.55
CA ARG A 709 -36.74 18.53 56.71
C ARG A 709 -37.84 19.14 55.81
N HIS A 710 -37.82 20.46 55.71
CA HIS A 710 -38.75 21.32 54.95
C HIS A 710 -39.23 20.67 53.65
N LYS A 711 -40.55 20.61 53.45
CA LYS A 711 -41.12 20.11 52.20
C LYS A 711 -40.76 21.10 51.10
N LEU A 712 -39.72 20.82 50.30
CA LEU A 712 -39.33 21.67 49.18
C LEU A 712 -40.29 21.49 48.00
N THR A 713 -40.50 22.56 47.22
CA THR A 713 -41.25 22.54 45.97
C THR A 713 -40.54 23.33 44.89
N ILE A 714 -40.79 22.97 43.64
CA ILE A 714 -40.41 23.75 42.47
C ILE A 714 -41.61 24.57 42.01
N LYS A 715 -41.38 25.81 41.55
CA LYS A 715 -42.39 26.67 40.93
C LYS A 715 -41.76 27.58 39.88
N PRO A 716 -42.58 28.15 38.95
CA PRO A 716 -42.14 29.25 38.12
C PRO A 716 -41.68 30.43 38.98
N ALA A 717 -40.55 31.03 38.63
CA ALA A 717 -39.97 32.16 39.34
C ALA A 717 -40.84 33.42 39.20
N SER A 718 -40.99 34.18 40.29
CA SER A 718 -41.51 35.54 40.22
C SER A 718 -40.50 36.49 39.54
N LYS A 719 -40.94 37.68 39.11
CA LYS A 719 -40.03 38.66 38.48
C LYS A 719 -38.81 38.98 39.36
N ALA A 720 -39.01 39.11 40.67
CA ALA A 720 -37.92 39.35 41.61
C ALA A 720 -36.99 38.14 41.74
N GLN A 721 -37.52 36.92 41.72
CA GLN A 721 -36.72 35.69 41.72
C GLN A 721 -35.93 35.50 40.42
N VAL A 722 -36.44 35.93 39.27
CA VAL A 722 -35.71 35.92 37.98
C VAL A 722 -34.50 36.85 38.04
N VAL A 723 -34.67 38.09 38.51
CA VAL A 723 -33.57 39.06 38.66
C VAL A 723 -32.52 38.54 39.65
N GLU A 724 -32.97 37.95 40.77
CA GLU A 724 -32.08 37.35 41.77
C GLU A 724 -31.35 36.12 41.22
N ALA A 725 -32.01 35.29 40.40
CA ALA A 725 -31.39 34.12 39.75
C ALA A 725 -30.29 34.56 38.79
N GLY A 726 -30.56 35.56 37.94
CA GLY A 726 -29.55 36.15 37.04
C GLY A 726 -28.39 36.79 37.83
N THR A 727 -28.69 37.48 38.93
CA THR A 727 -27.65 38.07 39.80
C THR A 727 -26.72 36.99 40.35
N ARG A 728 -27.27 35.87 40.79
CA ARG A 728 -26.51 34.73 41.34
C ARG A 728 -25.70 33.99 40.29
N SER A 729 -26.27 33.79 39.10
CA SER A 729 -25.61 33.04 38.02
C SER A 729 -24.57 33.85 37.26
N SER A 730 -24.59 35.18 37.40
CA SER A 730 -23.63 36.09 36.78
C SER A 730 -22.17 35.71 37.08
N VAL A 731 -21.90 35.13 38.26
CA VAL A 731 -20.55 34.70 38.66
C VAL A 731 -19.96 33.64 37.72
N GLU A 732 -20.79 32.80 37.08
CA GLU A 732 -20.34 31.77 36.14
C GLU A 732 -20.50 32.23 34.68
N TRP A 733 -21.58 32.95 34.36
CA TRP A 733 -22.00 33.18 32.96
C TRP A 733 -21.98 34.63 32.49
N ALA A 734 -21.60 35.61 33.33
CA ALA A 734 -21.41 36.98 32.88
C ALA A 734 -20.18 37.15 31.99
N LYS A 735 -19.16 36.30 32.17
CA LYS A 735 -17.89 36.32 31.43
C LYS A 735 -17.24 37.72 31.45
N TRP A 736 -17.39 38.52 30.40
CA TRP A 736 -16.82 39.87 30.23
C TRP A 736 -17.83 41.00 30.47
N LEU A 737 -19.09 40.70 30.77
CA LEU A 737 -20.14 41.67 31.03
C LEU A 737 -20.13 42.12 32.49
N THR A 738 -20.45 43.39 32.74
CA THR A 738 -20.83 43.83 34.09
C THR A 738 -22.16 43.18 34.48
N LEU A 739 -22.45 43.13 35.78
CA LEU A 739 -23.74 42.58 36.26
C LEU A 739 -24.95 43.28 35.59
N GLU A 740 -24.89 44.60 35.42
CA GLU A 740 -25.94 45.36 34.75
C GLU A 740 -26.09 44.98 33.27
N GLN A 741 -24.97 44.82 32.56
CA GLN A 741 -24.98 44.37 31.16
C GLN A 741 -25.50 42.94 31.02
N TYR A 742 -25.08 42.03 31.91
CA TYR A 742 -25.54 40.64 31.94
C TYR A 742 -27.05 40.54 32.16
N LEU A 743 -27.57 41.25 33.16
CA LEU A 743 -29.01 41.27 33.45
C LEU A 743 -29.82 41.90 32.31
N LYS A 744 -29.29 42.96 31.67
CA LYS A 744 -29.92 43.60 30.52
C LYS A 744 -29.97 42.64 29.31
N ARG A 745 -28.89 41.91 29.04
CA ARG A 745 -28.84 40.90 27.97
C ARG A 745 -29.84 39.77 28.22
N ASP A 746 -29.97 39.30 29.45
CA ASP A 746 -30.95 38.26 29.81
C ASP A 746 -32.40 38.79 29.65
N GLU A 747 -32.66 40.06 30.00
CA GLU A 747 -33.95 40.74 29.76
C GLU A 747 -34.27 40.87 28.25
N GLU A 748 -33.29 41.27 27.43
CA GLU A 748 -33.44 41.34 25.98
C GLU A 748 -33.65 39.95 25.35
N SER A 749 -32.98 38.92 25.87
CA SER A 749 -33.13 37.53 25.44
C SER A 749 -34.55 37.02 25.67
N LEU A 750 -35.19 37.39 26.78
CA LEU A 750 -36.60 37.05 27.08
C LEU A 750 -37.59 37.61 26.04
N ALA A 751 -37.24 38.72 25.36
CA ALA A 751 -38.06 39.32 24.31
C ALA A 751 -37.92 38.62 22.94
N GLN A 752 -36.87 37.83 22.74
CA GLN A 752 -36.60 37.14 21.47
C GLN A 752 -37.52 35.95 21.24
N TYR A 753 -37.75 35.60 19.97
CA TYR A 753 -38.73 34.58 19.56
C TYR A 753 -38.48 33.17 20.12
N HIS A 754 -37.23 32.84 20.47
CA HIS A 754 -36.88 31.54 21.06
C HIS A 754 -37.33 31.43 22.53
N ALA A 755 -37.54 32.55 23.23
CA ALA A 755 -37.84 32.63 24.66
C ALA A 755 -39.22 33.24 24.99
N ASN A 756 -39.75 34.10 24.11
CA ASN A 756 -41.00 34.81 24.34
C ASN A 756 -42.25 33.89 24.34
N GLU A 757 -43.43 34.46 24.59
CA GLU A 757 -44.73 33.74 24.55
C GLU A 757 -44.79 32.50 25.47
N GLY A 758 -44.07 32.54 26.59
CA GLY A 758 -44.01 31.43 27.55
C GLY A 758 -43.23 30.22 27.04
N LYS A 759 -42.36 30.39 26.02
CA LYS A 759 -41.42 29.35 25.59
C LYS A 759 -40.29 29.17 26.59
N LEU A 760 -39.81 30.25 27.21
CA LEU A 760 -38.87 30.19 28.34
C LEU A 760 -39.62 30.29 29.67
N ILE A 761 -39.31 29.38 30.59
CA ILE A 761 -39.77 29.42 31.98
C ILE A 761 -38.56 29.27 32.89
N SER A 762 -38.33 30.26 33.76
CA SER A 762 -37.36 30.16 34.84
C SER A 762 -38.03 29.54 36.07
N TRP A 763 -37.36 28.58 36.69
CA TRP A 763 -37.83 27.81 37.83
C TRP A 763 -36.96 28.07 39.05
N VAL A 764 -37.55 27.99 40.24
CA VAL A 764 -36.83 28.06 41.52
C VAL A 764 -37.26 26.94 42.46
N LEU A 765 -36.30 26.44 43.24
CA LEU A 765 -36.53 25.50 44.34
C LEU A 765 -36.67 26.27 45.66
N VAL A 766 -37.84 26.20 46.27
CA VAL A 766 -38.21 26.98 47.47
C VAL A 766 -38.82 26.07 48.56
N PRO A 767 -38.82 26.51 49.83
CA PRO A 767 -39.66 25.90 50.86
C PRO A 767 -41.15 26.00 50.49
N LYS A 768 -41.98 24.97 50.74
CA LYS A 768 -43.43 25.04 50.49
C LYS A 768 -44.14 26.07 51.38
N ASP A 769 -43.58 26.33 52.54
CA ASP A 769 -44.00 27.27 53.57
C ASP A 769 -43.62 28.73 53.25
N ASP A 770 -42.65 28.96 52.36
CA ASP A 770 -42.24 30.30 51.90
C ASP A 770 -41.89 30.29 50.39
N PRO A 771 -42.90 30.22 49.50
CA PRO A 771 -42.68 30.08 48.06
C PRO A 771 -42.20 31.37 47.36
N GLU A 772 -42.31 32.53 47.99
CA GLU A 772 -41.90 33.82 47.42
C GLU A 772 -40.52 34.29 47.89
N THR A 773 -39.82 33.47 48.69
CA THR A 773 -38.47 33.80 49.16
C THR A 773 -37.51 34.11 48.01
N LEU A 774 -36.67 35.13 48.20
CA LEU A 774 -35.53 35.39 47.33
C LEU A 774 -34.36 34.48 47.70
N ASP A 775 -34.31 33.88 48.88
CA ASP A 775 -33.28 32.91 49.29
C ASP A 775 -33.62 31.47 48.83
N PHE A 776 -34.02 31.32 47.56
CA PHE A 776 -34.27 30.02 46.96
C PHE A 776 -32.97 29.23 46.78
N PHE A 777 -33.07 27.90 46.81
CA PHE A 777 -31.89 27.02 46.92
C PHE A 777 -31.21 26.71 45.59
N CYS A 778 -31.97 26.70 44.50
CA CYS A 778 -31.51 26.37 43.15
C CYS A 778 -32.46 27.01 42.13
N ALA A 779 -31.95 27.35 40.95
CA ALA A 779 -32.73 27.80 39.80
C ALA A 779 -32.35 27.01 38.54
N CYS A 780 -33.26 26.96 37.57
CA CYS A 780 -33.00 26.45 36.22
C CYS A 780 -33.98 27.06 35.24
N GLU A 781 -33.72 26.87 33.96
CA GLU A 781 -34.55 27.38 32.87
C GLU A 781 -34.99 26.25 31.96
N THR A 782 -36.20 26.35 31.42
CA THR A 782 -36.70 25.40 30.43
C THR A 782 -37.20 26.11 29.19
N TYR A 783 -36.73 25.69 28.03
CA TYR A 783 -37.17 26.14 26.71
C TYR A 783 -38.12 25.11 26.09
N LYS A 784 -39.39 25.49 25.91
CA LYS A 784 -40.37 24.73 25.13
C LYS A 784 -40.00 24.81 23.65
N ARG A 785 -39.85 23.65 23.01
CA ARG A 785 -39.46 23.54 21.60
C ARG A 785 -40.36 22.57 20.86
N ASP A 786 -40.56 22.84 19.57
CA ASP A 786 -41.25 21.94 18.67
C ASP A 786 -40.31 20.83 18.21
N ILE A 787 -40.81 19.60 18.22
CA ILE A 787 -40.09 18.41 17.79
C ILE A 787 -40.92 17.64 16.76
N PHE A 788 -40.26 16.79 15.99
CA PHE A 788 -40.92 15.72 15.25
C PHE A 788 -40.59 14.39 15.92
N VAL A 789 -41.60 13.52 16.02
CA VAL A 789 -41.46 12.15 16.52
C VAL A 789 -41.98 11.20 15.45
N LEU A 790 -41.13 10.27 15.02
CA LEU A 790 -41.49 9.10 14.22
C LEU A 790 -41.67 7.90 15.16
N PRO A 791 -42.93 7.46 15.41
CA PRO A 791 -43.19 6.34 16.29
C PRO A 791 -42.69 5.00 15.72
N LYS A 792 -42.54 4.02 16.61
CA LYS A 792 -42.17 2.66 16.23
C LYS A 792 -43.11 2.09 15.15
N GLY A 793 -42.53 1.51 14.11
CA GLY A 793 -43.26 0.87 12.99
C GLY A 793 -44.01 1.83 12.06
N GLN A 794 -43.95 3.14 12.29
CA GLN A 794 -44.62 4.15 11.46
C GLN A 794 -43.67 4.72 10.40
N ILE A 795 -44.25 5.35 9.38
CA ILE A 795 -43.53 6.04 8.29
C ILE A 795 -43.79 7.55 8.26
N THR A 796 -44.61 8.07 9.18
CA THR A 796 -44.99 9.48 9.22
C THR A 796 -44.62 10.08 10.57
N ALA A 797 -43.92 11.20 10.53
CA ALA A 797 -43.50 11.92 11.74
C ALA A 797 -44.61 12.89 12.19
N THR A 798 -44.86 12.91 13.49
CA THR A 798 -45.89 13.74 14.12
C THR A 798 -45.26 14.90 14.90
N PRO A 799 -45.84 16.12 14.84
CA PRO A 799 -45.36 17.25 15.62
C PRO A 799 -45.72 17.04 17.11
N LYS A 800 -44.74 17.28 17.97
CA LYS A 800 -44.85 17.16 19.43
C LYS A 800 -44.08 18.29 20.12
N VAL A 801 -44.15 18.33 21.44
CA VAL A 801 -43.42 19.28 22.28
C VAL A 801 -42.26 18.57 22.99
N GLY A 802 -41.10 19.23 23.04
CA GLY A 802 -39.95 18.85 23.86
C GLY A 802 -39.43 20.04 24.66
N TYR A 803 -38.58 19.78 25.64
CA TYR A 803 -37.99 20.82 26.49
C TYR A 803 -36.46 20.76 26.50
N GLY A 804 -35.79 21.87 26.18
CA GLY A 804 -34.38 22.08 26.54
C GLY A 804 -34.28 22.60 27.97
N VAL A 805 -33.33 22.11 28.76
CA VAL A 805 -33.09 22.57 30.13
C VAL A 805 -31.73 23.26 30.21
N ALA A 806 -31.75 24.51 30.63
CA ALA A 806 -30.60 25.39 30.69
C ALA A 806 -30.40 25.96 32.10
N SER A 807 -29.27 26.63 32.30
CA SER A 807 -29.02 27.54 33.43
C SER A 807 -29.27 26.92 34.82
N VAL A 808 -28.97 25.63 35.00
CA VAL A 808 -29.10 24.96 36.30
C VAL A 808 -28.05 25.50 37.26
N PHE A 809 -28.45 26.36 38.18
CA PHE A 809 -27.54 27.08 39.06
C PHE A 809 -27.89 26.88 40.53
N THR A 810 -26.91 26.42 41.31
CA THR A 810 -26.98 26.34 42.78
C THR A 810 -25.93 27.27 43.38
N PRO A 811 -26.32 28.25 44.23
CA PRO A 811 -25.37 29.12 44.92
C PRO A 811 -24.35 28.32 45.74
N ALA A 812 -23.11 28.79 45.82
CA ALA A 812 -22.02 28.08 46.49
C ALA A 812 -22.38 27.54 47.89
N ARG A 813 -23.07 28.35 48.72
CA ARG A 813 -23.54 27.97 50.06
C ARG A 813 -24.55 26.80 50.11
N HIS A 814 -25.14 26.45 48.97
CA HIS A 814 -26.14 25.39 48.81
C HIS A 814 -25.62 24.19 47.99
N ARG A 815 -24.43 24.28 47.40
CA ARG A 815 -23.80 23.16 46.68
C ARG A 815 -23.51 22.01 47.67
N GLY A 816 -23.49 20.76 47.18
CA GLY A 816 -23.29 19.55 48.01
C GLY A 816 -24.52 19.09 48.82
N LYS A 817 -25.52 19.95 49.04
CA LYS A 817 -26.68 19.66 49.92
C LYS A 817 -27.87 18.99 49.21
N GLY A 818 -27.68 18.51 47.98
CA GLY A 818 -28.71 17.79 47.22
C GLY A 818 -29.81 18.65 46.56
N TYR A 819 -29.78 19.98 46.71
CA TYR A 819 -30.82 20.87 46.16
C TYR A 819 -30.95 20.81 44.63
N ALA A 820 -29.85 20.81 43.88
CA ALA A 820 -29.88 20.66 42.42
C ALA A 820 -30.54 19.34 42.01
N SER A 821 -30.14 18.23 42.63
CA SER A 821 -30.73 16.91 42.33
C SER A 821 -32.23 16.91 42.66
N ARG A 822 -32.61 17.51 43.79
CA ARG A 822 -34.02 17.66 44.18
C ARG A 822 -34.81 18.49 43.17
N MET A 823 -34.27 19.61 42.73
CA MET A 823 -34.90 20.49 41.74
C MET A 823 -35.14 19.75 40.43
N MET A 824 -34.10 19.13 39.87
CA MET A 824 -34.19 18.41 38.60
C MET A 824 -35.14 17.20 38.69
N SER A 825 -35.15 16.50 39.82
CA SER A 825 -36.10 15.40 40.05
C SER A 825 -37.56 15.86 40.10
N LEU A 826 -37.82 17.04 40.68
CA LEU A 826 -39.15 17.66 40.71
C LEU A 826 -39.54 18.24 39.35
N LEU A 827 -38.57 18.71 38.55
CA LEU A 827 -38.80 19.30 37.23
C LEU A 827 -39.49 18.32 36.28
N HIS A 828 -39.19 17.02 36.35
CA HIS A 828 -39.92 16.01 35.58
C HIS A 828 -41.44 16.11 35.77
N PHE A 829 -41.89 16.33 37.01
CA PHE A 829 -43.32 16.43 37.32
C PHE A 829 -43.96 17.74 36.83
N THR A 830 -43.17 18.74 36.45
CA THR A 830 -43.68 19.99 35.89
C THR A 830 -43.77 19.92 34.36
N ILE A 831 -42.77 19.34 33.68
CA ILE A 831 -42.65 19.39 32.21
C ILE A 831 -43.08 18.12 31.46
N ALA A 832 -43.09 16.95 32.10
CA ALA A 832 -43.30 15.67 31.41
C ALA A 832 -44.77 15.35 31.12
N GLU A 833 -44.99 14.61 30.02
CA GLU A 833 -46.26 13.92 29.76
C GLU A 833 -46.53 12.86 30.85
N LEU A 834 -47.77 12.85 31.37
CA LEU A 834 -48.15 12.07 32.56
C LEU A 834 -47.88 10.56 32.44
N GLY A 835 -48.02 10.01 31.23
CA GLY A 835 -47.79 8.58 30.97
C GLY A 835 -46.32 8.15 31.04
N GLY A 836 -45.38 9.10 30.95
CA GLY A 836 -43.93 8.83 30.89
C GLY A 836 -43.17 8.94 32.20
N ILE A 837 -43.86 9.22 33.31
CA ILE A 837 -43.26 9.37 34.63
C ILE A 837 -44.04 8.56 35.67
N PRO A 838 -43.36 8.01 36.69
CA PRO A 838 -44.04 7.27 37.75
C PRO A 838 -44.91 8.19 38.61
N PRO A 839 -45.78 7.61 39.47
CA PRO A 839 -46.59 8.39 40.41
C PRO A 839 -45.72 9.29 41.31
N PHE A 840 -46.25 10.46 41.68
CA PHE A 840 -45.55 11.39 42.56
C PHE A 840 -45.26 10.72 43.93
N PRO A 841 -44.00 10.65 44.38
CA PRO A 841 -43.67 9.95 45.63
C PRO A 841 -44.35 10.59 46.85
N SER A 842 -45.02 9.78 47.67
CA SER A 842 -45.70 10.26 48.89
C SER A 842 -44.72 10.87 49.91
N THR A 843 -43.48 10.38 49.93
CA THR A 843 -42.38 10.92 50.74
C THR A 843 -41.97 12.35 50.35
N TRP A 844 -42.37 12.81 49.16
CA TRP A 844 -42.07 14.16 48.65
C TRP A 844 -43.22 15.15 48.91
N GLY A 845 -44.28 14.67 49.55
CA GLY A 845 -45.49 15.41 49.92
C GLY A 845 -46.74 14.87 49.23
N SER A 846 -47.88 15.48 49.53
CA SER A 846 -49.19 15.06 49.01
C SER A 846 -49.57 15.69 47.67
N VAL A 847 -48.94 16.82 47.30
CA VAL A 847 -49.29 17.60 46.10
C VAL A 847 -48.06 17.71 45.19
N PRO A 848 -48.16 17.27 43.92
CA PRO A 848 -47.11 17.46 42.93
C PRO A 848 -46.97 18.94 42.54
N PRO A 849 -45.81 19.34 42.00
CA PRO A 849 -45.59 20.70 41.49
C PRO A 849 -46.57 21.14 40.38
N VAL A 850 -46.66 22.45 40.16
CA VAL A 850 -47.47 23.03 39.08
C VAL A 850 -46.92 22.61 37.71
N ARG A 851 -47.80 22.10 36.85
CA ARG A 851 -47.46 21.64 35.49
C ARG A 851 -47.50 22.78 34.48
N VAL A 852 -46.65 22.65 33.46
CA VAL A 852 -46.75 23.46 32.25
C VAL A 852 -48.03 23.14 31.47
N GLY A 853 -48.54 24.11 30.71
CA GLY A 853 -49.77 23.93 29.92
C GLY A 853 -49.65 22.94 28.76
N GLN A 854 -48.42 22.71 28.26
CA GLN A 854 -48.14 21.77 27.16
C GLN A 854 -47.01 20.82 27.60
N PRO A 855 -47.32 19.63 28.11
CA PRO A 855 -46.30 18.69 28.54
C PRO A 855 -45.46 18.18 27.35
N GLY A 856 -44.20 17.89 27.61
CA GLY A 856 -43.24 17.43 26.60
C GLY A 856 -43.09 15.91 26.60
N GLN A 857 -42.80 15.35 25.42
CA GLN A 857 -42.45 13.94 25.24
C GLN A 857 -40.96 13.65 25.45
N VAL A 858 -40.14 14.69 25.44
CA VAL A 858 -38.70 14.59 25.67
C VAL A 858 -38.21 15.83 26.41
N SER A 859 -37.18 15.66 27.22
CA SER A 859 -36.37 16.75 27.74
C SER A 859 -34.90 16.48 27.47
N VAL A 860 -34.15 17.50 27.07
CA VAL A 860 -32.71 17.43 26.81
C VAL A 860 -31.97 18.50 27.59
N LEU A 861 -30.69 18.24 27.89
CA LEU A 861 -29.76 19.18 28.49
C LEU A 861 -28.34 18.84 28.05
N TYR A 862 -27.39 19.74 28.30
CA TYR A 862 -25.98 19.50 28.04
C TYR A 862 -25.19 19.64 29.34
N SER A 863 -24.53 18.56 29.76
CA SER A 863 -23.93 18.44 31.09
C SER A 863 -22.43 18.75 31.07
N ASP A 864 -22.05 19.78 31.82
CA ASP A 864 -20.65 20.11 32.15
C ASP A 864 -20.19 19.46 33.47
N VAL A 865 -21.09 18.72 34.12
CA VAL A 865 -20.86 18.06 35.42
C VAL A 865 -20.95 16.53 35.29
N GLY A 866 -20.61 16.02 34.11
CA GLY A 866 -20.60 14.59 33.80
C GLY A 866 -21.98 13.93 33.91
N LYS A 867 -22.05 12.75 34.54
CA LYS A 867 -23.26 11.93 34.69
C LYS A 867 -24.20 12.37 35.82
N PHE A 868 -24.04 13.60 36.36
CA PHE A 868 -24.84 14.12 37.47
C PHE A 868 -26.36 13.99 37.25
N TYR A 869 -26.84 14.21 36.03
CA TYR A 869 -28.28 14.23 35.74
C TYR A 869 -28.91 12.83 35.62
N GLU A 870 -28.11 11.77 35.48
CA GLU A 870 -28.60 10.38 35.41
C GLU A 870 -29.30 9.97 36.72
N ARG A 871 -28.77 10.45 37.87
CA ARG A 871 -29.34 10.21 39.21
C ARG A 871 -30.51 11.12 39.57
N CYS A 872 -30.81 12.13 38.76
CA CYS A 872 -31.90 13.07 39.03
C CYS A 872 -33.23 12.48 38.55
N ALA A 873 -33.68 11.39 39.18
CA ALA A 873 -34.83 10.62 38.74
C ALA A 873 -36.18 11.14 39.26
N PRO A 874 -37.28 10.97 38.51
CA PRO A 874 -38.63 11.18 39.04
C PRO A 874 -39.00 10.01 39.95
N GLY A 875 -38.62 10.02 41.24
CA GLY A 875 -38.87 8.89 42.14
C GLY A 875 -38.02 7.66 41.79
N GLU A 876 -38.64 6.48 41.64
CA GLU A 876 -37.97 5.21 41.29
C GLU A 876 -37.57 5.08 39.79
N GLY A 877 -37.70 6.17 39.03
CA GLY A 877 -37.33 6.19 37.60
C GLY A 877 -35.83 6.39 37.33
N VAL A 878 -35.51 6.78 36.11
CA VAL A 878 -34.17 7.20 35.66
C VAL A 878 -34.21 8.66 35.23
N GLY A 879 -33.14 9.42 35.50
CA GLY A 879 -32.98 10.81 35.05
C GLY A 879 -32.58 10.92 33.57
N TRP A 880 -31.81 11.95 33.23
CA TRP A 880 -31.31 12.18 31.87
C TRP A 880 -30.09 11.31 31.58
N THR A 881 -30.10 10.60 30.46
CA THR A 881 -29.02 9.70 30.03
C THR A 881 -28.21 10.34 28.92
N ILE A 882 -26.88 10.23 28.96
CA ILE A 882 -26.00 10.78 27.91
C ILE A 882 -26.23 10.04 26.58
N THR A 883 -26.34 10.78 25.48
CA THR A 883 -26.61 10.25 24.14
C THR A 883 -25.70 10.88 23.09
N SER A 884 -24.82 10.09 22.48
CA SER A 884 -23.90 10.53 21.41
C SER A 884 -23.07 11.78 21.81
N PRO A 885 -22.05 11.63 22.68
CA PRO A 885 -21.14 12.72 23.02
C PRO A 885 -19.94 12.79 22.05
N MET A 886 -20.16 12.68 20.73
CA MET A 886 -19.05 12.73 19.76
C MET A 886 -18.82 14.14 19.22
N THR A 887 -17.56 14.49 19.04
CA THR A 887 -17.10 15.74 18.41
C THR A 887 -16.08 15.40 17.33
N THR A 888 -16.16 16.08 16.18
CA THR A 888 -15.12 16.08 15.15
C THR A 888 -14.47 17.45 15.09
N GLU A 889 -13.14 17.49 15.19
CA GLU A 889 -12.35 18.73 15.22
C GLU A 889 -11.32 18.76 14.09
N TRP A 890 -11.17 19.91 13.44
CA TRP A 890 -10.12 20.18 12.46
C TRP A 890 -9.25 21.33 12.97
N ILE A 891 -7.95 21.10 13.10
CA ILE A 891 -6.98 22.14 13.43
C ILE A 891 -6.55 22.85 12.14
N ILE A 892 -6.55 24.18 12.16
CA ILE A 892 -6.18 25.00 11.01
C ILE A 892 -4.69 25.36 11.11
N GLY A 893 -3.93 24.97 10.09
CA GLY A 893 -2.49 25.25 9.96
C GLY A 893 -2.20 26.59 9.27
N ILE A 894 -0.95 27.04 9.37
CA ILE A 894 -0.48 28.29 8.72
C ILE A 894 -0.43 28.16 7.19
N ASP A 895 -0.33 26.92 6.68
CA ASP A 895 -0.23 26.61 5.25
C ASP A 895 -1.59 26.26 4.59
N ASP A 896 -2.70 26.35 5.34
CA ASP A 896 -4.04 26.10 4.78
C ASP A 896 -4.48 27.24 3.83
N ASP A 897 -5.15 26.88 2.73
CA ASP A 897 -5.54 27.82 1.67
C ASP A 897 -6.77 28.66 2.05
N GLU A 898 -6.70 29.98 1.82
CA GLU A 898 -7.83 30.91 1.98
C GLU A 898 -8.82 30.87 0.80
N ALA A 899 -8.52 30.15 -0.28
CA ALA A 899 -9.37 30.09 -1.46
C ALA A 899 -10.69 29.35 -1.22
N VAL A 900 -11.80 29.99 -1.61
CA VAL A 900 -13.12 29.35 -1.65
C VAL A 900 -13.23 28.50 -2.93
N PRO A 901 -13.60 27.22 -2.86
CA PRO A 901 -13.75 26.38 -4.05
C PRO A 901 -14.77 26.92 -5.06
N ASN A 902 -14.51 26.69 -6.35
CA ASN A 902 -15.42 27.07 -7.43
C ASN A 902 -16.81 26.41 -7.25
N GLY A 903 -17.88 27.21 -7.26
CA GLY A 903 -19.26 26.73 -7.11
C GLY A 903 -19.76 26.65 -5.67
N VAL A 904 -18.99 27.13 -4.69
CA VAL A 904 -19.41 27.33 -3.30
C VAL A 904 -19.63 28.83 -3.03
N GLU A 905 -20.77 29.19 -2.46
CA GLU A 905 -21.15 30.55 -2.13
C GLU A 905 -21.14 30.74 -0.61
N LEU A 906 -20.44 31.77 -0.14
CA LEU A 906 -20.41 32.15 1.27
C LEU A 906 -21.69 32.90 1.66
N LEU A 907 -22.17 32.68 2.88
CA LEU A 907 -23.44 33.20 3.38
C LEU A 907 -23.22 34.29 4.42
N SER A 908 -24.02 35.34 4.32
CA SER A 908 -24.27 36.26 5.42
C SER A 908 -25.05 35.58 6.56
N GLN A 909 -25.10 36.23 7.73
CA GLN A 909 -25.83 35.71 8.89
C GLN A 909 -27.32 35.49 8.58
N ASP A 910 -27.99 36.47 7.96
CA ASP A 910 -29.41 36.38 7.59
C ASP A 910 -29.68 35.25 6.59
N GLU A 911 -28.81 35.07 5.59
CA GLU A 911 -28.94 33.99 4.62
C GLU A 911 -28.76 32.62 5.25
N ALA A 912 -27.78 32.48 6.16
CA ALA A 912 -27.54 31.24 6.90
C ALA A 912 -28.74 30.87 7.78
N ILE A 913 -29.30 31.85 8.51
CA ILE A 913 -30.51 31.67 9.34
C ILE A 913 -31.71 31.27 8.48
N ALA A 914 -31.94 31.95 7.36
CA ALA A 914 -33.03 31.66 6.44
C ALA A 914 -32.92 30.25 5.85
N LEU A 915 -31.69 29.81 5.54
CA LEU A 915 -31.43 28.50 4.95
C LEU A 915 -31.71 27.36 5.94
N VAL A 916 -31.28 27.50 7.20
CA VAL A 916 -31.60 26.54 8.28
C VAL A 916 -33.11 26.45 8.51
N ALA A 917 -33.81 27.58 8.52
CA ALA A 917 -35.27 27.59 8.69
C ALA A 917 -36.02 26.98 7.48
N GLY A 918 -35.52 27.22 6.28
CA GLY A 918 -36.05 26.63 5.04
C GLY A 918 -35.89 25.11 4.99
N ASP A 919 -35.02 24.55 5.81
CA ASP A 919 -34.70 23.13 5.82
C ASP A 919 -35.73 22.25 6.53
N LEU A 920 -36.65 22.84 7.28
CA LEU A 920 -37.61 22.14 8.13
C LEU A 920 -38.37 21.01 7.41
N TYR A 921 -38.77 21.25 6.17
CA TYR A 921 -39.47 20.26 5.35
C TYR A 921 -38.59 19.07 4.99
N HIS A 922 -37.33 19.32 4.63
CA HIS A 922 -36.38 18.27 4.29
C HIS A 922 -35.94 17.50 5.53
N PHE A 923 -35.70 18.18 6.66
CA PHE A 923 -35.42 17.54 7.94
C PHE A 923 -36.54 16.57 8.35
N LYS A 924 -37.81 16.97 8.17
CA LYS A 924 -38.95 16.09 8.42
C LYS A 924 -38.92 14.85 7.53
N LYS A 925 -38.63 15.02 6.23
CA LYS A 925 -38.50 13.89 5.29
C LYS A 925 -37.35 12.95 5.66
N ASP A 926 -36.21 13.49 6.09
CA ASP A 926 -35.06 12.69 6.51
C ASP A 926 -35.35 11.91 7.80
N LEU A 927 -36.20 12.46 8.66
CA LEU A 927 -36.70 11.72 9.82
C LEU A 927 -37.66 10.61 9.39
N GLU A 928 -38.61 10.90 8.49
CA GLU A 928 -39.60 9.94 7.97
C GLU A 928 -38.97 8.80 7.15
N SER A 929 -37.86 9.05 6.45
CA SER A 929 -37.14 8.04 5.65
C SER A 929 -36.47 6.96 6.51
N ARG A 930 -36.33 7.19 7.82
CA ARG A 930 -35.84 6.19 8.79
C ARG A 930 -36.93 5.18 9.19
N GLY A 931 -38.18 5.39 8.75
CA GLY A 931 -39.30 4.50 8.98
C GLY A 931 -39.58 3.55 7.81
N PRO A 932 -40.20 2.38 8.05
CA PRO A 932 -40.60 1.86 9.36
C PRO A 932 -39.40 1.27 10.11
N SER A 933 -39.29 1.57 11.40
CA SER A 933 -38.19 1.13 12.27
C SER A 933 -38.72 0.61 13.61
N GLU A 934 -38.01 -0.35 14.21
CA GLU A 934 -38.28 -0.86 15.57
C GLU A 934 -37.93 0.15 16.67
N ARG A 935 -37.12 1.17 16.34
CA ARG A 935 -36.73 2.30 17.20
C ARG A 935 -37.59 3.53 16.94
N ILE A 936 -37.82 4.31 18.00
CA ILE A 936 -38.47 5.63 17.93
C ILE A 936 -37.40 6.67 17.57
N HIS A 937 -37.66 7.47 16.54
CA HIS A 937 -36.77 8.55 16.15
C HIS A 937 -37.42 9.89 16.48
N PHE A 938 -36.66 10.83 17.01
CA PHE A 938 -37.12 12.20 17.19
C PHE A 938 -36.02 13.21 16.86
N GLY A 939 -36.43 14.45 16.61
CA GLY A 939 -35.50 15.56 16.44
C GLY A 939 -36.19 16.89 16.67
N PHE A 940 -35.45 17.87 17.17
CA PHE A 940 -35.95 19.23 17.33
C PHE A 940 -36.01 19.92 15.97
N GLN A 941 -37.05 20.73 15.76
CA GLN A 941 -37.21 21.45 14.50
C GLN A 941 -36.09 22.50 14.33
N PRO A 942 -35.38 22.53 13.18
CA PRO A 942 -34.46 23.61 12.85
C PRO A 942 -35.28 24.89 12.61
N THR A 943 -35.01 25.93 13.39
CA THR A 943 -35.79 27.19 13.35
C THR A 943 -34.86 28.38 13.23
N ALA A 944 -35.33 29.43 12.54
CA ALA A 944 -34.60 30.69 12.43
C ALA A 944 -34.21 31.24 13.80
N SER A 945 -35.15 31.21 14.76
CA SER A 945 -34.94 31.77 16.10
C SER A 945 -33.84 31.07 16.90
N TRP A 946 -33.72 29.74 16.78
CA TRP A 946 -32.63 29.04 17.47
C TRP A 946 -31.29 29.24 16.77
N CYS A 947 -31.26 29.24 15.44
CA CYS A 947 -30.04 29.55 14.70
C CYS A 947 -29.52 30.96 15.05
N HIS A 948 -30.43 31.95 15.06
CA HIS A 948 -30.14 33.31 15.47
C HIS A 948 -29.57 33.36 16.89
N PHE A 949 -30.24 32.72 17.85
CA PHE A 949 -29.77 32.70 19.23
C PHE A 949 -28.34 32.14 19.34
N GLN A 950 -28.04 31.02 18.69
CA GLN A 950 -26.70 30.42 18.75
C GLN A 950 -25.64 31.37 18.18
N MET A 951 -25.92 31.96 17.00
CA MET A 951 -25.00 32.87 16.33
C MET A 951 -24.67 34.14 17.14
N HIS A 952 -25.63 34.64 17.94
CA HIS A 952 -25.47 35.89 18.70
C HIS A 952 -24.92 35.70 20.12
N ARG A 953 -24.57 34.48 20.53
CA ARG A 953 -24.17 34.19 21.94
C ARG A 953 -22.92 34.93 22.39
N ASP A 954 -21.99 35.17 21.47
CA ASP A 954 -20.69 35.77 21.76
C ASP A 954 -20.54 37.17 21.14
N ASP A 955 -21.58 37.78 20.55
CA ASP A 955 -21.49 39.08 19.86
C ASP A 955 -20.90 40.20 20.73
N GLU A 956 -21.16 40.17 22.03
CA GLU A 956 -20.64 41.14 22.99
C GLU A 956 -19.18 40.86 23.40
N HIS A 957 -18.55 39.80 22.88
CA HIS A 957 -17.14 39.50 23.14
C HIS A 957 -16.25 40.61 22.55
N PRO A 958 -15.23 41.10 23.28
CA PRO A 958 -14.35 42.18 22.80
C PRO A 958 -13.74 41.95 21.41
N LEU A 959 -13.40 40.69 21.10
CA LEU A 959 -12.92 40.26 19.77
C LEU A 959 -13.90 40.63 18.65
N TYR A 960 -15.19 40.29 18.80
CA TYR A 960 -16.20 40.47 17.75
C TYR A 960 -16.78 41.88 17.73
N ILE A 961 -16.81 42.59 18.87
CA ILE A 961 -17.13 44.02 18.88
C ILE A 961 -16.10 44.79 18.04
N SER A 962 -14.82 44.44 18.16
CA SER A 962 -13.75 45.12 17.43
C SER A 962 -13.70 44.76 15.94
N SER A 963 -14.06 43.53 15.60
CA SER A 963 -14.04 42.99 14.23
C SER A 963 -15.14 41.94 14.07
N PRO A 964 -16.39 42.36 13.74
CA PRO A 964 -17.52 41.44 13.62
C PRO A 964 -17.31 40.44 12.46
N PRO A 965 -17.53 39.14 12.68
CA PRO A 965 -17.45 38.15 11.61
C PRO A 965 -18.49 38.41 10.52
N SER A 966 -18.06 38.25 9.27
CA SER A 966 -18.89 38.59 8.10
C SER A 966 -19.53 37.38 7.41
N ILE A 967 -19.01 36.17 7.68
CA ILE A 967 -19.42 34.94 7.00
C ILE A 967 -19.93 33.94 8.04
N TRP A 968 -21.12 33.38 7.82
CA TRP A 968 -21.80 32.52 8.81
C TRP A 968 -22.21 31.16 8.25
N GLY A 969 -21.91 30.90 6.99
CA GLY A 969 -22.21 29.65 6.33
C GLY A 969 -21.66 29.59 4.91
N ALA A 970 -21.83 28.43 4.28
CA ALA A 970 -21.58 28.22 2.87
C ALA A 970 -22.67 27.33 2.28
N LYS A 971 -23.03 27.58 1.01
CA LYS A 971 -23.93 26.73 0.24
C LYS A 971 -23.34 26.36 -1.11
N THR A 972 -23.77 25.23 -1.65
CA THR A 972 -23.51 24.82 -3.02
C THR A 972 -24.75 24.15 -3.61
N LYS A 973 -24.84 24.12 -4.95
CA LYS A 973 -25.97 23.52 -5.65
C LYS A 973 -25.49 22.35 -6.49
N THR A 974 -25.99 21.15 -6.18
CA THR A 974 -25.62 19.91 -6.87
C THR A 974 -26.87 19.14 -7.22
N LYS A 975 -27.01 18.71 -8.48
CA LYS A 975 -28.20 17.98 -8.99
C LYS A 975 -29.55 18.67 -8.74
N GLY A 976 -29.55 20.00 -8.63
CA GLY A 976 -30.75 20.80 -8.37
C GLY A 976 -31.09 21.02 -6.90
N GLU A 977 -30.40 20.34 -5.98
CA GLU A 977 -30.58 20.47 -4.53
C GLU A 977 -29.51 21.40 -3.92
N ILE A 978 -29.90 22.11 -2.87
CA ILE A 978 -29.02 23.02 -2.13
C ILE A 978 -28.42 22.24 -0.95
N HIS A 979 -27.10 22.17 -0.91
CA HIS A 979 -26.32 21.63 0.20
C HIS A 979 -25.61 22.77 0.91
N PHE A 980 -25.53 22.72 2.23
CA PHE A 980 -24.99 23.83 3.01
C PHE A 980 -24.46 23.41 4.37
N VAL A 981 -23.58 24.25 4.92
CA VAL A 981 -23.10 24.18 6.30
C VAL A 981 -23.19 25.58 6.88
N VAL A 982 -23.70 25.68 8.11
CA VAL A 982 -23.87 26.94 8.85
C VAL A 982 -23.16 26.83 10.19
N TRP A 983 -22.52 27.90 10.64
CA TRP A 983 -21.66 27.89 11.83
C TRP A 983 -21.83 29.14 12.69
N GLN A 984 -21.25 29.08 13.89
CA GLN A 984 -21.02 30.21 14.79
C GLN A 984 -19.54 30.35 15.11
N TYR A 985 -19.16 31.48 15.70
CA TYR A 985 -17.81 31.73 16.20
C TYR A 985 -17.80 31.75 17.72
N GLU A 986 -16.80 31.12 18.33
CA GLU A 986 -16.59 31.10 19.78
C GLU A 986 -15.15 31.53 20.08
N ALA A 987 -14.97 32.50 20.98
CA ALA A 987 -13.66 33.14 21.19
C ALA A 987 -12.79 32.47 22.27
N LEU A 988 -13.39 31.78 23.24
CA LEU A 988 -12.72 31.18 24.40
C LEU A 988 -13.03 29.69 24.53
N PRO A 989 -12.12 28.87 25.08
CA PRO A 989 -10.77 29.21 25.56
C PRO A 989 -9.75 29.41 24.42
N LYS A 990 -10.09 28.97 23.20
CA LYS A 990 -9.35 29.24 21.96
C LYS A 990 -10.35 29.59 20.85
N PRO A 991 -10.07 30.61 20.02
CA PRO A 991 -10.96 31.00 18.93
C PRO A 991 -11.23 29.83 17.98
N ARG A 992 -12.47 29.37 17.92
CA ARG A 992 -12.93 28.32 17.01
C ARG A 992 -14.21 28.70 16.25
N LEU A 993 -14.40 28.06 15.10
CA LEU A 993 -15.64 28.06 14.34
C LEU A 993 -16.39 26.76 14.65
N ILE A 994 -17.65 26.82 15.06
CA ILE A 994 -18.45 25.64 15.40
C ILE A 994 -19.58 25.47 14.40
N ILE A 995 -19.61 24.33 13.71
CA ILE A 995 -20.71 23.95 12.82
C ILE A 995 -21.99 23.76 13.64
N LEU A 996 -22.98 24.60 13.37
CA LEU A 996 -24.28 24.56 14.00
C LEU A 996 -25.20 23.54 13.34
N TYR A 997 -25.26 23.54 12.02
CA TYR A 997 -26.18 22.73 11.24
C TYR A 997 -25.60 22.45 9.84
N SER A 998 -25.82 21.25 9.32
CA SER A 998 -25.32 20.83 8.02
C SER A 998 -26.36 20.02 7.25
N ARG A 999 -26.56 20.36 5.97
CA ARG A 999 -27.17 19.51 4.96
C ARG A 999 -26.14 19.29 3.86
N ALA A 1000 -25.33 18.24 4.00
CA ALA A 1000 -24.29 17.91 3.05
C ALA A 1000 -24.29 16.40 2.78
N THR A 1001 -23.75 16.03 1.63
CA THR A 1001 -23.47 14.65 1.25
C THR A 1001 -21.95 14.44 1.24
N PRO A 1002 -21.45 13.19 1.23
CA PRO A 1002 -20.03 12.89 1.09
C PRO A 1002 -19.36 13.63 -0.09
N GLU A 1003 -20.10 13.88 -1.17
CA GLU A 1003 -19.59 14.58 -2.36
C GLU A 1003 -19.53 16.10 -2.20
N THR A 1004 -20.46 16.70 -1.43
CA THR A 1004 -20.58 18.16 -1.30
C THR A 1004 -19.89 18.69 -0.04
N PHE A 1005 -19.73 17.86 0.98
CA PHE A 1005 -19.09 18.21 2.24
C PHE A 1005 -17.64 18.71 2.09
N PRO A 1006 -16.77 18.14 1.25
CA PRO A 1006 -15.40 18.64 1.08
C PRO A 1006 -15.34 20.12 0.65
N GLY A 1007 -16.17 20.51 -0.31
CA GLY A 1007 -16.22 21.91 -0.78
C GLY A 1007 -16.78 22.87 0.28
N LEU A 1008 -17.79 22.42 1.02
CA LEU A 1008 -18.39 23.20 2.11
C LEU A 1008 -17.45 23.35 3.31
N LEU A 1009 -16.70 22.29 3.67
CA LEU A 1009 -15.70 22.34 4.72
C LEU A 1009 -14.51 23.21 4.33
N ALA A 1010 -14.05 23.16 3.07
CA ALA A 1010 -13.01 24.06 2.57
C ALA A 1010 -13.44 25.54 2.67
N ALA A 1011 -14.71 25.85 2.37
CA ALA A 1011 -15.24 27.20 2.60
C ALA A 1011 -15.28 27.58 4.09
N ALA A 1012 -15.59 26.64 4.99
CA ALA A 1012 -15.49 26.86 6.43
C ALA A 1012 -14.03 27.07 6.89
N LYS A 1013 -13.05 26.36 6.34
CA LYS A 1013 -11.60 26.58 6.59
C LYS A 1013 -11.17 27.97 6.14
N SER A 1014 -11.58 28.39 4.94
CA SER A 1014 -11.34 29.75 4.43
C SER A 1014 -11.93 30.83 5.34
N ALA A 1015 -13.17 30.66 5.82
CA ALA A 1015 -13.80 31.58 6.76
C ALA A 1015 -13.08 31.59 8.12
N CYS A 1016 -12.69 30.41 8.63
CA CYS A 1016 -11.95 30.24 9.87
C CYS A 1016 -10.61 31.00 9.84
N LEU A 1017 -9.84 30.87 8.75
CA LEU A 1017 -8.60 31.61 8.53
C LEU A 1017 -8.82 33.12 8.47
N ARG A 1018 -9.80 33.57 7.67
CA ARG A 1018 -10.10 34.99 7.46
C ARG A 1018 -10.48 35.70 8.75
N GLU A 1019 -11.27 35.04 9.58
CA GLU A 1019 -11.75 35.58 10.87
C GLU A 1019 -10.76 35.30 12.03
N LYS A 1020 -9.60 34.69 11.73
CA LYS A 1020 -8.46 34.41 12.64
C LYS A 1020 -8.78 33.40 13.76
N HIS A 1021 -9.57 32.38 13.44
CA HIS A 1021 -9.82 31.24 14.32
C HIS A 1021 -8.85 30.09 14.00
N VAL A 1022 -8.59 29.22 14.98
CA VAL A 1022 -7.54 28.20 14.89
C VAL A 1022 -8.06 26.78 14.73
N ALA A 1023 -9.37 26.58 14.86
CA ALA A 1023 -10.00 25.27 14.79
C ALA A 1023 -11.45 25.36 14.30
N ILE A 1024 -11.90 24.27 13.67
CA ILE A 1024 -13.31 24.02 13.34
C ILE A 1024 -13.80 22.84 14.17
N GLU A 1025 -15.02 22.94 14.70
CA GLU A 1025 -15.64 21.89 15.51
C GLU A 1025 -17.04 21.53 14.98
N ALA A 1026 -17.37 20.24 14.94
CA ALA A 1026 -18.72 19.74 14.64
C ALA A 1026 -19.18 18.75 15.70
N TRP A 1027 -20.38 18.97 16.23
CA TRP A 1027 -20.99 18.10 17.24
C TRP A 1027 -21.86 17.03 16.57
N ASN A 1028 -21.59 15.75 16.87
CA ASN A 1028 -22.28 14.59 16.31
C ASN A 1028 -22.51 14.70 14.80
N LEU A 1029 -21.42 14.84 14.06
CA LEU A 1029 -21.47 14.83 12.60
C LEU A 1029 -22.19 13.56 12.11
N ASP A 1030 -23.00 13.69 11.05
CA ASP A 1030 -23.72 12.55 10.49
C ASP A 1030 -22.73 11.43 10.12
N GLU A 1031 -23.09 10.18 10.46
CA GLU A 1031 -22.25 9.00 10.23
C GLU A 1031 -21.86 8.87 8.75
N ALA A 1032 -22.75 9.28 7.83
CA ALA A 1032 -22.47 9.28 6.40
C ALA A 1032 -21.30 10.21 6.02
N LEU A 1033 -21.02 11.26 6.82
CA LEU A 1033 -19.94 12.21 6.59
C LEU A 1033 -18.66 11.83 7.35
N GLY A 1034 -18.71 10.84 8.26
CA GLY A 1034 -17.59 10.50 9.16
C GLY A 1034 -16.30 10.15 8.42
N VAL A 1035 -16.38 9.24 7.43
CA VAL A 1035 -15.20 8.81 6.64
C VAL A 1035 -14.57 10.00 5.91
N VAL A 1036 -15.39 10.81 5.22
CA VAL A 1036 -14.91 11.98 4.48
C VAL A 1036 -14.35 13.04 5.42
N ALA A 1037 -14.94 13.21 6.60
CA ALA A 1037 -14.45 14.14 7.61
C ALA A 1037 -13.04 13.77 8.10
N GLU A 1038 -12.77 12.48 8.33
CA GLU A 1038 -11.45 11.96 8.72
C GLU A 1038 -10.43 12.09 7.59
N GLU A 1039 -10.81 11.76 6.35
CA GLU A 1039 -9.97 11.96 5.16
C GLU A 1039 -9.56 13.44 4.97
N LEU A 1040 -10.42 14.38 5.38
CA LEU A 1040 -10.16 15.82 5.35
C LEU A 1040 -9.39 16.36 6.57
N GLY A 1041 -8.83 15.45 7.39
CA GLY A 1041 -8.01 15.76 8.56
C GLY A 1041 -8.80 15.98 9.85
N GLY A 1042 -10.05 15.53 9.90
CA GLY A 1042 -10.91 15.63 11.08
C GLY A 1042 -10.56 14.58 12.12
N ARG A 1043 -10.39 14.99 13.37
CA ARG A 1043 -10.22 14.09 14.51
C ARG A 1043 -11.54 13.94 15.24
N THR A 1044 -12.10 12.73 15.23
CA THR A 1044 -13.33 12.41 15.96
C THR A 1044 -13.02 11.80 17.33
N TYR A 1045 -13.63 12.32 18.39
CA TYR A 1045 -13.45 11.82 19.77
C TYR A 1045 -14.68 12.04 20.64
N GLU A 1046 -14.74 11.32 21.76
CA GLU A 1046 -15.75 11.51 22.79
C GLU A 1046 -15.43 12.75 23.63
N ARG A 1047 -16.31 13.75 23.65
CA ARG A 1047 -16.13 14.98 24.44
C ARG A 1047 -16.35 14.72 25.93
N THR A 1048 -15.69 15.50 26.78
CA THR A 1048 -15.79 15.39 28.26
C THR A 1048 -16.70 16.45 28.89
N GLU A 1049 -17.02 17.51 28.14
CA GLU A 1049 -17.84 18.64 28.55
C GLU A 1049 -18.99 18.82 27.55
N HIS A 1050 -20.03 19.56 27.95
CA HIS A 1050 -21.26 19.76 27.19
C HIS A 1050 -21.88 18.44 26.73
N LEU A 1051 -21.96 17.45 27.62
CA LEU A 1051 -22.44 16.10 27.29
C LEU A 1051 -23.95 16.13 27.01
N PRO A 1052 -24.41 15.87 25.77
CA PRO A 1052 -25.84 15.82 25.47
C PRO A 1052 -26.51 14.70 26.25
N ALA A 1053 -27.50 15.04 27.07
CA ALA A 1053 -28.28 14.09 27.84
C ALA A 1053 -29.77 14.25 27.57
N MET A 1054 -30.47 13.13 27.50
CA MET A 1054 -31.88 13.06 27.14
C MET A 1054 -32.67 12.28 28.18
N LYS A 1055 -33.90 12.76 28.45
CA LYS A 1055 -34.95 12.01 29.11
C LYS A 1055 -36.19 11.90 28.21
N TRP A 1056 -36.61 10.66 27.94
CA TRP A 1056 -37.84 10.36 27.20
C TRP A 1056 -39.03 10.17 28.15
N TYR A 1057 -40.19 10.72 27.77
CA TYR A 1057 -41.48 10.63 28.47
C TYR A 1057 -42.60 10.07 27.59
N GLY A 1058 -42.32 9.73 26.33
CA GLY A 1058 -43.29 9.10 25.45
C GLY A 1058 -43.45 7.60 25.71
N GLU A 1059 -44.00 6.88 24.73
CA GLU A 1059 -44.14 5.42 24.82
C GLU A 1059 -42.78 4.72 25.01
N PRO A 1060 -42.72 3.63 25.81
CA PRO A 1060 -41.48 2.91 26.02
C PRO A 1060 -40.88 2.35 24.73
N GLY A 1061 -39.57 2.53 24.55
CA GLY A 1061 -38.85 2.05 23.38
C GLY A 1061 -37.40 2.51 23.36
N GLU A 1062 -36.63 2.00 22.40
CA GLU A 1062 -35.29 2.52 22.12
C GLU A 1062 -35.41 3.81 21.32
N ILE A 1063 -34.81 4.89 21.83
CA ILE A 1063 -34.99 6.25 21.32
C ILE A 1063 -33.72 6.73 20.64
N VAL A 1064 -33.85 7.26 19.42
CA VAL A 1064 -32.77 7.84 18.63
C VAL A 1064 -32.99 9.33 18.46
N TRP A 1065 -32.07 10.14 18.97
CA TRP A 1065 -32.05 11.59 18.76
C TRP A 1065 -31.35 11.91 17.43
N VAL A 1066 -32.15 12.25 16.42
CA VAL A 1066 -31.68 12.66 15.09
C VAL A 1066 -31.33 14.14 15.08
N GLY A 1067 -30.18 14.47 14.49
CA GLY A 1067 -29.73 15.84 14.35
C GLY A 1067 -29.19 16.46 15.65
N ASN A 1068 -28.64 15.67 16.58
CA ASN A 1068 -28.06 16.14 17.86
C ASN A 1068 -26.76 16.97 17.67
N ASN A 1069 -26.84 18.08 16.93
CA ASN A 1069 -25.74 19.01 16.69
C ASN A 1069 -25.82 20.23 17.64
N LYS A 1070 -24.87 21.17 17.48
CA LYS A 1070 -24.74 22.34 18.36
C LYS A 1070 -25.97 23.26 18.31
N ILE A 1071 -26.79 23.26 17.25
CA ILE A 1071 -27.98 24.13 17.18
C ILE A 1071 -28.99 23.86 18.32
N HIS A 1072 -28.93 22.67 18.92
CA HIS A 1072 -29.83 22.28 19.98
C HIS A 1072 -29.29 22.56 21.38
N TRP A 1073 -28.05 23.04 21.50
CA TRP A 1073 -27.37 23.35 22.76
C TRP A 1073 -27.98 24.54 23.50
N CYS A 1074 -28.77 24.26 24.54
CA CYS A 1074 -29.21 25.19 25.60
C CYS A 1074 -29.64 24.40 26.84
#